data_AF-A0A7C3L313-F1
#
_entry.id   AF-A0A7C3L313-F1
#
_cell.length_a   1.000
_cell.length_b   1.000
_cell.length_c   1.000
_cell.angle_alpha   90.00
_cell.angle_beta   90.00
_cell.angle_gamma   90.00
#
_symmetry.space_group_name_H-M   'P 1'
#
loop_
_entity.id
_entity.type
_entity.pdbx_description
1 polymer ?
#
loop_
_entity_poly.entity_id
_entity_poly.type
_entity_poly.pdbx_seq_one_letter_code
_entity_poly.pdbx_strand_id
1 'polypeptide(L)'
;MKIQWLVKGCLLATLILTISCNSGGGGTTAATNSSGETLSGVSTGFSVPSEVSAVPGSSSGSGKPAAGVALGLHSAILGLATDAGTDYTKAQTVKFVNEHTLEQFDIIEQVLEAMAQTKYADAANINQGPYKAMVAWSEESNGIETKKLEPWIVDSRMIVENGVDVNRVLIWLTEFENGQAVNVQAEFKVYASATQNTDGSYADFGVWKMNVKFGESGTDYFVASADVVNGVSVIKLHDRFPMGESQVEEHKAILFKTNTTGYGKISFPDWESVDWGSCGSNCFPQATAAVYAFNADYLSVQKSGQVARHVNRSQTTEMTHRYGVFDATTGNDINRSKTFGFPVSFTLNGTPMFGYYGAWQGRHQLWAGGPDTSIPAGTVVTRQDRGSNQTAETYTVAESISGTLVKRDTVSAAVGDVKDIPVETWINEFYNLVYNSSQSKWFNCKNPTWGMSGMTCESQEDFTSMLPTLAVSSTDNRKFVNINRWDQTSQSMTNYVYLTSGPSGAGFYVATMDTSTGRYTATTTKYNPSDNDQLWASVGGSIYIMFNGTSWVEKTVSSFDTRTWTPTFDDSADKPYTLPLNQELYINIKGANYIVKRTGDSTYDVKAEIQSVATPANATTFVASGTVFKSAWNPDNDSTFTFDTDSTSSTFMKLKYASIGDNDKDQNGNPNTGVSVGGVVTRSLWGLMAYVNGTSTGTQFNWDYPREGENWGKITYLKDSSGNYVLLDDPVRFTPVTLTNGAGESKTLALQFDGWMHGLPDMFEELRKNDFSLGTSIKNKIINIPAGTQVTDATDSTKTYLIKPLEVSIFLDPITDTTGLSLPSLAAAEALDLSTIPTFQDPNLGTAPTVIGTKYSEGELIQ
;
A
#
# COMPACT_ATOMS: atom_id res chain seq x y z
N MET A 1 4.56 5.88 -8.99
CA MET A 1 3.97 5.87 -10.34
C MET A 1 4.74 4.86 -11.18
N LYS A 2 4.60 3.56 -10.87
CA LYS A 2 5.26 2.49 -11.63
C LYS A 2 4.61 2.33 -13.01
N ILE A 3 5.45 1.97 -13.97
CA ILE A 3 5.27 1.94 -15.43
C ILE A 3 3.95 1.27 -15.82
N GLN A 4 3.03 2.06 -16.39
CA GLN A 4 1.88 1.57 -17.14
C GLN A 4 2.20 1.67 -18.64
N TRP A 5 1.62 0.78 -19.45
CA TRP A 5 1.39 0.90 -20.92
C TRP A 5 2.42 0.25 -21.88
N LEU A 6 2.31 -1.08 -22.05
CA LEU A 6 2.87 -1.85 -23.18
C LEU A 6 1.73 -2.37 -24.08
N VAL A 7 1.51 -1.78 -25.27
CA VAL A 7 0.61 -2.34 -26.32
C VAL A 7 0.94 -1.76 -27.71
N LYS A 8 1.23 -2.60 -28.74
CA LYS A 8 0.66 -2.55 -30.15
C LYS A 8 1.46 -3.36 -31.23
N GLY A 9 0.89 -4.48 -31.73
CA GLY A 9 0.46 -4.67 -33.15
C GLY A 9 1.23 -5.56 -34.19
N CYS A 10 0.63 -6.72 -34.55
CA CYS A 10 0.35 -7.30 -35.92
C CYS A 10 1.19 -8.42 -36.63
N LEU A 11 0.54 -9.60 -36.76
CA LEU A 11 0.26 -10.49 -37.95
C LEU A 11 1.23 -11.61 -38.48
N LEU A 12 0.80 -12.86 -38.18
CA LEU A 12 0.69 -14.13 -38.98
C LEU A 12 1.92 -14.95 -39.49
N ALA A 13 2.05 -16.21 -39.00
CA ALA A 13 1.79 -17.50 -39.72
C ALA A 13 2.70 -18.68 -39.28
N THR A 14 2.08 -19.85 -39.16
CA THR A 14 2.50 -21.09 -38.45
C THR A 14 3.29 -22.09 -39.31
N LEU A 15 4.25 -22.84 -38.73
CA LEU A 15 4.51 -24.24 -39.13
C LEU A 15 5.22 -25.06 -38.03
N ILE A 16 4.73 -26.28 -37.79
CA ILE A 16 5.17 -27.27 -36.79
C ILE A 16 6.12 -28.28 -37.44
N LEU A 17 7.22 -28.66 -36.77
CA LEU A 17 7.85 -29.98 -36.95
C LEU A 17 8.70 -30.41 -35.74
N THR A 18 8.33 -31.56 -35.17
CA THR A 18 8.96 -32.25 -34.03
C THR A 18 10.08 -33.20 -34.48
N ILE A 19 11.24 -33.22 -33.82
CA ILE A 19 12.12 -34.40 -33.74
C ILE A 19 12.72 -34.54 -32.34
N SER A 20 12.69 -35.78 -31.86
CA SER A 20 13.03 -36.30 -30.53
C SER A 20 14.52 -36.42 -30.22
N CYS A 21 14.82 -36.36 -28.92
CA CYS A 21 16.08 -36.68 -28.24
C CYS A 21 16.68 -38.05 -28.60
N ASN A 22 18.02 -38.15 -28.50
CA ASN A 22 18.64 -39.33 -27.92
C ASN A 22 19.96 -39.01 -27.20
N SER A 23 20.11 -39.60 -26.02
CA SER A 23 21.19 -39.43 -25.05
C SER A 23 22.30 -40.47 -25.21
N GLY A 24 23.53 -40.12 -24.79
CA GLY A 24 24.42 -41.09 -24.14
C GLY A 24 25.92 -40.99 -24.47
N GLY A 25 26.75 -41.00 -23.41
CA GLY A 25 28.10 -41.59 -23.45
C GLY A 25 29.21 -40.67 -22.97
N GLY A 26 29.79 -40.99 -21.81
CA GLY A 26 30.82 -40.20 -21.16
C GLY A 26 32.24 -40.37 -21.71
N GLY A 27 33.00 -39.29 -21.58
CA GLY A 27 34.44 -39.17 -21.80
C GLY A 27 34.89 -37.82 -21.24
N THR A 28 35.96 -37.78 -20.45
CA THR A 28 36.53 -36.56 -19.84
C THR A 28 37.28 -35.71 -20.86
N THR A 29 36.56 -35.31 -21.91
CA THR A 29 36.81 -34.15 -22.74
C THR A 29 35.90 -33.03 -22.23
N ALA A 30 36.34 -31.78 -22.25
CA ALA A 30 35.48 -30.65 -21.89
C ALA A 30 34.14 -30.82 -22.63
N ALA A 31 33.05 -31.00 -21.88
CA ALA A 31 31.80 -31.45 -22.46
C ALA A 31 31.26 -30.33 -23.34
N THR A 32 31.26 -30.54 -24.65
CA THR A 32 30.63 -29.61 -25.59
C THR A 32 29.14 -29.93 -25.63
N ASN A 33 28.28 -28.95 -25.35
CA ASN A 33 26.84 -29.16 -25.42
C ASN A 33 26.33 -29.20 -26.88
N SER A 34 25.03 -29.47 -27.07
CA SER A 34 24.39 -29.50 -28.39
C SER A 34 24.44 -28.16 -29.14
N SER A 35 24.75 -27.07 -28.45
CA SER A 35 24.92 -25.72 -29.01
C SER A 35 26.38 -25.42 -29.38
N GLY A 36 27.30 -26.37 -29.23
CA GLY A 36 28.73 -26.19 -29.55
C GLY A 36 29.54 -25.49 -28.47
N GLU A 37 28.97 -25.28 -27.28
CA GLU A 37 29.61 -24.55 -26.19
C GLU A 37 30.40 -25.47 -25.28
N THR A 38 31.58 -25.02 -24.83
CA THR A 38 32.37 -25.72 -23.82
C THR A 38 31.76 -25.51 -22.44
N LEU A 39 31.24 -26.57 -21.82
CA LEU A 39 30.71 -26.51 -20.46
C LEU A 39 31.85 -26.44 -19.44
N SER A 40 31.67 -25.62 -18.42
CA SER A 40 32.54 -25.53 -17.26
C SER A 40 32.24 -26.65 -16.25
N GLY A 41 33.25 -27.04 -15.47
CA GLY A 41 33.11 -27.99 -14.36
C GLY A 41 32.54 -27.37 -13.08
N VAL A 42 32.28 -26.06 -13.05
CA VAL A 42 31.68 -25.37 -11.91
C VAL A 42 30.21 -25.76 -11.76
N SER A 43 29.84 -26.21 -10.55
CA SER A 43 28.49 -26.71 -10.26
C SER A 43 27.54 -25.68 -9.64
N THR A 44 28.04 -24.51 -9.23
CA THR A 44 27.23 -23.42 -8.66
C THR A 44 27.43 -22.17 -9.48
N GLY A 45 26.35 -21.53 -9.91
CA GLY A 45 26.39 -20.37 -10.78
C GLY A 45 26.79 -19.10 -10.04
N PHE A 46 27.13 -18.07 -10.83
CA PHE A 46 27.30 -16.71 -10.31
C PHE A 46 25.94 -16.03 -10.17
N SER A 47 25.75 -15.27 -9.09
CA SER A 47 24.51 -14.58 -8.75
C SER A 47 24.63 -13.08 -8.96
N VAL A 48 23.73 -12.52 -9.76
CA VAL A 48 23.44 -11.08 -9.85
C VAL A 48 22.89 -10.55 -8.51
N PRO A 49 23.04 -9.24 -8.21
CA PRO A 49 22.41 -8.66 -7.04
C PRO A 49 20.89 -8.70 -7.19
N SER A 50 20.17 -8.76 -6.08
CA SER A 50 18.70 -8.70 -6.06
C SER A 50 18.17 -7.28 -6.21
N GLU A 51 19.01 -6.25 -6.08
CA GLU A 51 18.62 -4.84 -6.01
C GLU A 51 19.85 -3.94 -6.33
N VAL A 52 19.62 -2.73 -6.87
CA VAL A 52 20.63 -1.84 -7.44
C VAL A 52 20.39 -0.40 -6.98
N SER A 53 20.67 -0.14 -5.71
CA SER A 53 20.64 1.24 -5.21
C SER A 53 21.71 2.09 -5.87
N ALA A 54 21.28 3.19 -6.50
CA ALA A 54 22.19 4.13 -7.14
C ALA A 54 23.20 4.76 -6.16
N VAL A 55 22.83 4.79 -4.88
CA VAL A 55 23.58 5.36 -3.77
C VAL A 55 23.66 4.32 -2.65
N PRO A 56 24.85 3.94 -2.15
CA PRO A 56 24.92 3.05 -1.00
C PRO A 56 24.50 3.78 0.29
N GLY A 57 23.95 3.05 1.26
CA GLY A 57 23.84 3.54 2.64
C GLY A 57 25.22 3.92 3.19
N SER A 58 25.32 4.92 4.06
CA SER A 58 26.63 5.30 4.61
C SER A 58 27.16 4.22 5.56
N SER A 59 28.42 3.82 5.39
CA SER A 59 29.12 2.92 6.31
C SER A 59 29.57 3.61 7.61
N SER A 60 29.34 4.92 7.74
CA SER A 60 29.84 5.80 8.80
C SER A 60 28.82 6.12 9.89
N GLY A 61 27.63 5.52 9.85
CA GLY A 61 26.69 5.53 10.97
C GLY A 61 27.17 4.66 12.14
N SER A 62 28.22 5.08 12.85
CA SER A 62 28.50 4.57 14.19
C SER A 62 27.21 4.72 15.00
N GLY A 63 26.63 3.59 15.41
CA GLY A 63 25.32 3.52 16.04
C GLY A 63 25.12 4.61 17.07
N LYS A 64 24.24 5.56 16.76
CA LYS A 64 23.35 6.04 17.81
C LYS A 64 22.29 4.96 17.91
N PRO A 65 22.22 4.23 19.05
CA PRO A 65 21.14 3.29 19.23
C PRO A 65 19.85 4.09 19.05
N ALA A 66 18.94 3.61 18.20
CA ALA A 66 17.54 3.88 18.44
C ALA A 66 17.31 3.64 19.93
N ALA A 67 16.77 4.63 20.64
CA ALA A 67 16.48 4.49 22.06
C ALA A 67 15.51 3.31 22.22
N GLY A 68 16.07 2.15 22.51
CA GLY A 68 15.43 0.84 22.33
C GLY A 68 16.46 -0.26 22.56
N VAL A 69 17.01 -0.30 23.80
CA VAL A 69 17.72 -1.44 24.41
C VAL A 69 18.50 -2.33 23.43
N ALA A 70 19.48 -1.75 22.74
CA ALA A 70 20.51 -2.50 22.02
C ALA A 70 21.63 -2.91 23.01
N LEU A 71 21.33 -3.85 23.90
CA LEU A 71 22.35 -4.55 24.70
C LEU A 71 22.03 -6.05 24.68
N GLY A 72 22.76 -6.81 23.85
CA GLY A 72 22.87 -8.28 23.99
C GLY A 72 22.13 -9.16 22.96
N LEU A 73 21.41 -8.61 21.98
CA LEU A 73 20.58 -9.42 21.07
C LEU A 73 21.34 -10.09 19.91
N HIS A 74 22.49 -9.59 19.45
CA HIS A 74 23.20 -10.20 18.32
C HIS A 74 23.71 -11.63 18.60
N SER A 75 24.06 -11.93 19.85
CA SER A 75 24.44 -13.28 20.31
C SER A 75 23.24 -14.13 20.77
N ALA A 76 22.07 -13.53 20.98
CA ALA A 76 20.82 -14.24 21.27
C ALA A 76 20.00 -14.59 20.00
N ILE A 77 20.18 -13.83 18.91
CA ILE A 77 19.53 -14.08 17.60
C ILE A 77 20.07 -15.35 16.93
N LEU A 78 21.32 -15.74 17.22
CA LEU A 78 21.86 -17.06 16.85
C LEU A 78 21.39 -18.19 17.80
N GLY A 79 20.69 -17.88 18.89
CA GLY A 79 20.27 -18.84 19.91
C GLY A 79 18.78 -19.19 19.91
N LEU A 80 17.93 -18.45 19.18
CA LEU A 80 16.47 -18.69 19.15
C LEU A 80 16.00 -19.56 17.99
N ALA A 81 16.73 -19.59 16.87
CA ALA A 81 16.62 -20.64 15.86
C ALA A 81 17.84 -21.54 16.03
N THR A 82 17.67 -22.72 16.63
CA THR A 82 18.77 -23.63 16.97
C THR A 82 19.39 -24.36 15.76
N ASP A 83 19.05 -23.97 14.52
CA ASP A 83 19.38 -24.77 13.34
C ASP A 83 19.91 -23.93 12.16
N ALA A 84 21.12 -24.30 11.72
CA ALA A 84 21.81 -23.67 10.59
C ALA A 84 21.30 -24.26 9.27
N GLY A 85 20.84 -23.41 8.35
CA GLY A 85 20.36 -23.83 7.03
C GLY A 85 18.83 -23.95 6.91
N THR A 86 18.09 -23.50 7.92
CA THR A 86 16.63 -23.25 7.86
C THR A 86 16.29 -22.06 6.96
N ASP A 87 15.03 -21.91 6.56
CA ASP A 87 14.60 -20.79 5.71
C ASP A 87 14.84 -19.44 6.40
N TYR A 88 14.63 -19.33 7.71
CA TYR A 88 14.91 -18.13 8.48
C TYR A 88 16.38 -17.68 8.41
N THR A 89 17.31 -18.65 8.51
CA THR A 89 18.77 -18.35 8.44
C THR A 89 19.24 -18.07 7.01
N LYS A 90 18.56 -18.66 6.01
CA LYS A 90 18.83 -18.42 4.57
C LYS A 90 18.21 -17.13 4.05
N ALA A 91 17.08 -16.70 4.60
CA ALA A 91 16.42 -15.46 4.21
C ALA A 91 17.38 -14.29 4.45
N GLN A 92 17.60 -13.45 3.44
CA GLN A 92 18.46 -12.29 3.55
C GLN A 92 17.61 -11.02 3.62
N THR A 93 18.08 -10.04 4.38
CA THR A 93 17.53 -8.69 4.35
C THR A 93 18.25 -7.92 3.27
N VAL A 94 17.50 -7.28 2.38
CA VAL A 94 18.00 -6.38 1.36
C VAL A 94 17.75 -4.94 1.83
N LYS A 95 18.75 -4.06 1.63
CA LYS A 95 18.70 -2.67 2.06
C LYS A 95 19.17 -1.72 0.96
N PHE A 96 18.35 -0.72 0.66
CA PHE A 96 18.59 0.22 -0.44
C PHE A 96 18.27 1.65 -0.11
N VAL A 97 18.95 2.59 -0.75
CA VAL A 97 18.62 4.01 -0.60
C VAL A 97 17.46 4.33 -1.52
N ASN A 98 16.33 4.71 -0.93
CA ASN A 98 15.17 5.13 -1.67
C ASN A 98 15.25 6.65 -1.91
N GLU A 99 15.51 7.01 -3.17
CA GLU A 99 15.58 8.39 -3.64
C GLU A 99 14.66 8.53 -4.85
N HIS A 100 13.48 9.12 -4.62
CA HIS A 100 12.41 9.23 -5.62
C HIS A 100 12.87 9.76 -6.99
N THR A 101 13.80 10.72 -7.00
CA THR A 101 14.34 11.30 -8.26
C THR A 101 15.13 10.28 -9.09
N LEU A 102 15.62 9.21 -8.45
CA LEU A 102 16.46 8.15 -9.02
C LEU A 102 15.73 6.81 -9.18
N GLU A 103 14.43 6.70 -8.84
CA GLU A 103 13.60 5.50 -9.06
C GLU A 103 13.58 5.03 -10.52
N GLN A 104 14.01 5.88 -11.46
CA GLN A 104 14.19 5.52 -12.86
C GLN A 104 15.26 4.43 -13.07
N PHE A 105 16.14 4.18 -12.09
CA PHE A 105 17.07 3.06 -12.10
C PHE A 105 16.42 1.72 -11.69
N ASP A 106 15.24 1.74 -11.04
CA ASP A 106 14.57 0.57 -10.47
C ASP A 106 14.10 -0.43 -11.55
N ILE A 107 14.04 -0.02 -12.82
CA ILE A 107 13.74 -0.93 -13.94
C ILE A 107 14.72 -2.11 -13.98
N ILE A 108 16.00 -1.87 -13.63
CA ILE A 108 17.00 -2.95 -13.56
C ILE A 108 16.69 -3.87 -12.39
N GLU A 109 16.24 -3.32 -11.26
CA GLU A 109 15.92 -4.09 -10.05
C GLU A 109 14.77 -5.06 -10.32
N GLN A 110 13.70 -4.61 -10.99
CA GLN A 110 12.58 -5.48 -11.35
C GLN A 110 13.03 -6.71 -12.17
N VAL A 111 13.93 -6.51 -13.15
CA VAL A 111 14.48 -7.61 -13.96
C VAL A 111 15.35 -8.55 -13.12
N LEU A 112 16.17 -8.00 -12.22
CA LEU A 112 17.04 -8.75 -11.33
C LEU A 112 16.27 -9.57 -10.28
N GLU A 113 15.22 -9.01 -9.70
CA GLU A 113 14.30 -9.69 -8.78
C GLU A 113 13.55 -10.82 -9.48
N ALA A 114 13.04 -10.56 -10.69
CA ALA A 114 12.41 -11.56 -11.53
C ALA A 114 13.37 -12.73 -11.84
N MET A 115 14.63 -12.42 -12.18
CA MET A 115 15.68 -13.43 -12.35
C MET A 115 15.93 -14.24 -11.08
N ALA A 116 16.01 -13.59 -9.91
CA ALA A 116 16.31 -14.26 -8.64
C ALA A 116 15.25 -15.32 -8.28
N GLN A 117 13.98 -15.09 -8.66
CA GLN A 117 12.88 -16.05 -8.47
C GLN A 117 13.07 -17.35 -9.27
N THR A 118 13.86 -17.33 -10.34
CA THR A 118 14.12 -18.53 -11.16
C THR A 118 15.15 -19.47 -10.54
N LYS A 119 15.89 -19.02 -9.50
CA LYS A 119 16.99 -19.76 -8.88
C LYS A 119 18.06 -20.23 -9.87
N TYR A 120 18.28 -19.50 -10.97
CA TYR A 120 19.21 -19.91 -12.04
C TYR A 120 20.63 -20.23 -11.55
N ALA A 121 21.13 -19.54 -10.51
CA ALA A 121 22.48 -19.78 -9.98
C ALA A 121 22.60 -21.05 -9.10
N ASP A 122 21.47 -21.66 -8.70
CA ASP A 122 21.49 -22.82 -7.82
C ASP A 122 22.06 -24.05 -8.55
N ALA A 123 22.84 -24.85 -7.82
CA ALA A 123 23.43 -26.08 -8.35
C ALA A 123 22.40 -27.10 -8.88
N ALA A 124 21.15 -27.01 -8.40
CA ALA A 124 20.03 -27.82 -8.87
C ALA A 124 19.50 -27.42 -10.26
N ASN A 125 19.98 -26.31 -10.84
CA ASN A 125 19.55 -25.78 -12.13
C ASN A 125 20.70 -25.69 -13.14
N ILE A 126 21.91 -25.41 -12.66
CA ILE A 126 23.10 -25.34 -13.51
C ILE A 126 23.34 -26.66 -14.26
N ASN A 127 23.39 -26.55 -15.59
CA ASN A 127 23.66 -27.65 -16.50
C ASN A 127 22.63 -28.82 -16.39
N GLN A 128 21.43 -28.57 -15.84
CA GLN A 128 20.37 -29.58 -15.72
C GLN A 128 19.36 -29.54 -16.88
N GLY A 129 19.49 -28.57 -17.78
CA GLY A 129 18.56 -28.33 -18.89
C GLY A 129 17.44 -27.35 -18.52
N PRO A 130 16.54 -27.04 -19.48
CA PRO A 130 15.51 -26.03 -19.31
C PRO A 130 14.44 -26.44 -18.30
N TYR A 131 13.95 -25.48 -17.54
CA TYR A 131 12.86 -25.64 -16.57
C TYR A 131 11.90 -24.44 -16.60
N LYS A 132 10.70 -24.61 -16.04
CA LYS A 132 9.69 -23.54 -15.96
C LYS A 132 9.69 -22.93 -14.57
N ALA A 133 9.67 -21.60 -14.50
CA ALA A 133 9.43 -20.83 -13.28
C ALA A 133 8.21 -19.93 -13.47
N MET A 134 7.33 -19.85 -12.48
CA MET A 134 6.29 -18.82 -12.42
C MET A 134 6.88 -17.61 -11.68
N VAL A 135 7.13 -16.54 -12.41
CA VAL A 135 7.73 -15.32 -11.88
C VAL A 135 6.61 -14.32 -11.58
N ALA A 136 6.66 -13.72 -10.39
CA ALA A 136 5.77 -12.65 -9.98
C ALA A 136 6.48 -11.31 -10.01
N TRP A 137 5.76 -10.25 -10.35
CA TRP A 137 6.18 -8.89 -10.06
C TRP A 137 4.96 -8.02 -9.82
N SER A 138 5.20 -6.85 -9.25
CA SER A 138 4.17 -5.90 -8.90
C SER A 138 4.16 -4.73 -9.87
N GLU A 139 2.98 -4.41 -10.39
CA GLU A 139 2.71 -3.18 -11.14
C GLU A 139 1.84 -2.26 -10.29
N GLU A 140 2.06 -0.95 -10.33
CA GLU A 140 1.19 0.02 -9.66
C GLU A 140 0.20 0.56 -10.69
N SER A 141 -1.10 0.47 -10.40
CA SER A 141 -2.13 1.05 -11.24
C SER A 141 -3.14 1.81 -10.39
N ASN A 142 -3.29 3.11 -10.65
CA ASN A 142 -4.17 4.01 -9.87
C ASN A 142 -3.88 4.00 -8.36
N GLY A 143 -2.61 3.87 -7.96
CA GLY A 143 -2.19 3.79 -6.55
C GLY A 143 -2.50 2.46 -5.87
N ILE A 144 -2.85 1.42 -6.65
CA ILE A 144 -3.04 0.04 -6.17
C ILE A 144 -1.95 -0.83 -6.76
N GLU A 145 -1.21 -1.53 -5.91
CA GLU A 145 -0.25 -2.52 -6.34
C GLU A 145 -0.98 -3.79 -6.80
N THR A 146 -0.84 -4.13 -8.08
CA THR A 146 -1.38 -5.33 -8.70
C THR A 146 -0.25 -6.30 -9.01
N LYS A 147 -0.35 -7.51 -8.49
CA LYS A 147 0.59 -8.59 -8.77
C LYS A 147 0.31 -9.20 -10.14
N LYS A 148 1.32 -9.22 -11.01
CA LYS A 148 1.33 -9.93 -12.30
C LYS A 148 2.16 -11.21 -12.17
N LEU A 149 1.82 -12.21 -12.97
CA LEU A 149 2.47 -13.50 -12.98
C LEU A 149 2.74 -13.93 -14.41
N GLU A 150 3.95 -14.42 -14.66
CA GLU A 150 4.37 -14.84 -15.98
C GLU A 150 5.17 -16.14 -15.93
N PRO A 151 4.89 -17.10 -16.85
CA PRO A 151 5.68 -18.30 -16.99
C PRO A 151 6.98 -18.00 -17.75
N TRP A 152 8.11 -18.27 -17.12
CA TRP A 152 9.42 -18.19 -17.74
C TRP A 152 9.95 -19.60 -17.98
N ILE A 153 10.42 -19.87 -19.20
CA ILE A 153 11.26 -21.03 -19.48
C ILE A 153 12.71 -20.59 -19.36
N VAL A 154 13.46 -21.23 -18.47
CA VAL A 154 14.82 -20.84 -18.10
C VAL A 154 15.77 -22.01 -18.36
N ASP A 155 16.88 -21.76 -19.03
CA ASP A 155 17.99 -22.70 -19.17
C ASP A 155 19.27 -22.03 -18.65
N SER A 156 19.83 -22.58 -17.57
CA SER A 156 21.01 -22.01 -16.92
C SER A 156 22.19 -22.97 -17.03
N ARG A 157 23.32 -22.45 -17.53
CA ARG A 157 24.50 -23.23 -17.87
C ARG A 157 25.77 -22.52 -17.45
N MET A 158 26.72 -23.29 -16.94
CA MET A 158 28.09 -22.80 -16.76
C MET A 158 28.89 -23.12 -18.02
N ILE A 159 29.31 -22.09 -18.75
CA ILE A 159 30.11 -22.20 -19.98
C ILE A 159 31.49 -21.56 -19.79
N VAL A 160 32.41 -21.82 -20.71
CA VAL A 160 33.71 -21.12 -20.77
C VAL A 160 33.72 -20.18 -21.97
N GLU A 161 33.82 -18.87 -21.72
CA GLU A 161 33.94 -17.82 -22.74
C GLU A 161 35.27 -17.09 -22.56
N ASN A 162 36.10 -17.05 -23.60
CA ASN A 162 37.44 -16.43 -23.56
C ASN A 162 38.33 -16.91 -22.39
N GLY A 163 38.18 -18.18 -21.99
CA GLY A 163 38.94 -18.78 -20.89
C GLY A 163 38.43 -18.44 -19.49
N VAL A 164 37.27 -17.81 -19.37
CA VAL A 164 36.63 -17.47 -18.09
C VAL A 164 35.30 -18.23 -17.98
N ASP A 165 34.99 -18.69 -16.77
CA ASP A 165 33.69 -19.30 -16.48
C ASP A 165 32.59 -18.24 -16.53
N VAL A 166 31.48 -18.56 -17.19
CA VAL A 166 30.32 -17.66 -17.33
C VAL A 166 29.05 -18.44 -17.02
N ASN A 167 28.23 -17.92 -16.12
CA ASN A 167 26.87 -18.39 -15.95
C ASN A 167 25.99 -17.76 -17.03
N ARG A 168 25.65 -18.54 -18.07
CA ARG A 168 24.76 -18.13 -19.16
C ARG A 168 23.35 -18.58 -18.83
N VAL A 169 22.42 -17.64 -18.79
CA VAL A 169 20.99 -17.87 -18.53
C VAL A 169 20.21 -17.46 -19.77
N LEU A 170 19.45 -18.40 -20.30
CA LEU A 170 18.58 -18.18 -21.45
C LEU A 170 17.14 -18.23 -20.97
N ILE A 171 16.37 -17.21 -21.32
CA ILE A 171 14.98 -17.08 -20.88
C ILE A 171 14.09 -16.88 -22.10
N TRP A 172 13.00 -17.64 -22.14
CA TRP A 172 11.89 -17.44 -23.06
C TRP A 172 10.64 -17.16 -22.25
N LEU A 173 9.92 -16.12 -22.65
CA LEU A 173 8.62 -15.79 -22.10
C LEU A 173 7.67 -15.39 -23.25
N THR A 174 6.39 -15.57 -23.01
CA THR A 174 5.33 -15.23 -23.96
C THR A 174 4.38 -14.28 -23.26
N GLU A 175 4.41 -13.03 -23.70
CA GLU A 175 3.45 -12.02 -23.30
C GLU A 175 2.27 -12.02 -24.26
N PHE A 176 1.15 -11.46 -23.82
CA PHE A 176 -0.03 -11.31 -24.66
C PHE A 176 -0.43 -9.85 -24.75
N GLU A 177 -0.20 -9.25 -25.92
CA GLU A 177 -0.60 -7.88 -26.23
C GLU A 177 -1.81 -7.89 -27.16
N ASN A 178 -2.93 -7.25 -26.76
CA ASN A 178 -4.18 -7.24 -27.54
C ASN A 178 -4.64 -8.64 -28.00
N GLY A 179 -4.36 -9.67 -27.20
CA GLY A 179 -4.69 -11.07 -27.53
C GLY A 179 -3.69 -11.75 -28.47
N GLN A 180 -2.61 -11.09 -28.90
CA GLN A 180 -1.53 -11.67 -29.69
C GLN A 180 -0.33 -12.03 -28.81
N ALA A 181 0.25 -13.20 -29.05
CA ALA A 181 1.47 -13.62 -28.38
C ALA A 181 2.66 -12.78 -28.86
N VAL A 182 3.36 -12.14 -27.93
CA VAL A 182 4.66 -11.50 -28.13
C VAL A 182 5.70 -12.39 -27.47
N ASN A 183 6.64 -12.89 -28.26
CA ASN A 183 7.77 -13.64 -27.74
C ASN A 183 8.79 -12.65 -27.20
N VAL A 184 9.27 -12.90 -25.99
CA VAL A 184 10.40 -12.19 -25.44
C VAL A 184 11.51 -13.20 -25.17
N GLN A 185 12.71 -12.83 -25.60
CA GLN A 185 13.91 -13.64 -25.49
C GLN A 185 14.95 -12.86 -24.72
N ALA A 186 15.48 -13.45 -23.66
CA ALA A 186 16.51 -12.81 -22.87
C ALA A 186 17.73 -13.70 -22.66
N GLU A 187 18.90 -13.12 -22.88
CA GLU A 187 20.19 -13.71 -22.54
C GLU A 187 20.85 -12.91 -21.43
N PHE A 188 21.24 -13.61 -20.37
CA PHE A 188 22.04 -13.08 -19.29
C PHE A 188 23.36 -13.82 -19.23
N LYS A 189 24.45 -13.07 -19.11
CA LYS A 189 25.80 -13.62 -18.90
C LYS A 189 26.36 -13.03 -17.63
N VAL A 190 26.59 -13.86 -16.63
CA VAL A 190 27.17 -13.47 -15.34
C VAL A 190 28.59 -14.01 -15.27
N TYR A 191 29.57 -13.12 -15.17
CA TYR A 191 31.00 -13.43 -15.13
C TYR A 191 31.54 -13.46 -13.70
N ALA A 192 30.90 -12.73 -12.79
CA ALA A 192 31.22 -12.72 -11.36
C ALA A 192 29.99 -12.33 -10.54
N SER A 193 29.81 -12.97 -9.38
CA SER A 193 28.74 -12.63 -8.43
C SER A 193 28.95 -11.24 -7.83
N ALA A 194 27.86 -10.59 -7.42
CA ALA A 194 27.92 -9.38 -6.61
C ALA A 194 28.46 -9.66 -5.20
N THR A 195 29.17 -8.68 -4.63
CA THR A 195 29.64 -8.74 -3.25
C THR A 195 28.65 -8.06 -2.30
N GLN A 196 27.92 -8.85 -1.50
CA GLN A 196 27.01 -8.32 -0.48
C GLN A 196 27.74 -8.09 0.85
N ASN A 197 27.48 -6.94 1.48
CA ASN A 197 27.91 -6.61 2.83
C ASN A 197 27.05 -7.33 3.88
N THR A 198 27.55 -7.38 5.11
CA THR A 198 26.85 -8.03 6.24
C THR A 198 25.52 -7.38 6.63
N ASP A 199 25.31 -6.12 6.28
CA ASP A 199 24.09 -5.36 6.57
C ASP A 199 22.99 -5.52 5.50
N GLY A 200 23.26 -6.29 4.44
CA GLY A 200 22.35 -6.53 3.32
C GLY A 200 22.62 -5.66 2.08
N SER A 201 23.41 -4.60 2.21
CA SER A 201 23.76 -3.72 1.08
C SER A 201 24.81 -4.35 0.15
N TYR A 202 24.96 -3.86 -1.09
CA TYR A 202 25.97 -4.35 -2.03
C TYR A 202 27.21 -3.44 -2.12
N ALA A 203 28.40 -4.02 -1.93
CA ALA A 203 29.70 -3.35 -2.14
C ALA A 203 29.98 -3.12 -3.62
N ASP A 204 29.70 -4.12 -4.44
CA ASP A 204 29.69 -4.07 -5.90
C ASP A 204 28.49 -4.85 -6.46
N PHE A 205 28.22 -4.68 -7.75
CA PHE A 205 27.09 -5.32 -8.43
C PHE A 205 27.48 -6.55 -9.26
N GLY A 206 28.70 -7.09 -9.07
CA GLY A 206 29.25 -8.16 -9.88
C GLY A 206 29.59 -7.71 -11.30
N VAL A 207 29.78 -8.69 -12.19
CA VAL A 207 30.09 -8.44 -13.61
C VAL A 207 29.11 -9.24 -14.46
N TRP A 208 28.25 -8.55 -15.22
CA TRP A 208 27.21 -9.19 -16.00
C TRP A 208 26.74 -8.37 -17.20
N LYS A 209 26.08 -9.04 -18.14
CA LYS A 209 25.44 -8.46 -19.32
C LYS A 209 24.06 -9.05 -19.52
N MET A 210 23.12 -8.22 -19.94
CA MET A 210 21.73 -8.58 -20.22
C MET A 210 21.34 -8.07 -21.60
N ASN A 211 20.73 -8.93 -22.40
CA ASN A 211 20.08 -8.56 -23.65
C ASN A 211 18.69 -9.17 -23.66
N VAL A 212 17.67 -8.32 -23.67
CA VAL A 212 16.26 -8.70 -23.75
C VAL A 212 15.70 -8.15 -25.04
N LYS A 213 15.08 -9.02 -25.83
CA LYS A 213 14.40 -8.70 -27.09
C LYS A 213 12.90 -8.84 -26.89
N PHE A 214 12.14 -7.79 -27.20
CA PHE A 214 10.68 -7.84 -27.23
C PHE A 214 10.20 -8.01 -28.68
N GLY A 215 9.41 -9.05 -28.94
CA GLY A 215 8.92 -9.38 -30.27
C GLY A 215 10.00 -9.84 -31.25
N GLU A 216 9.68 -9.82 -32.54
CA GLU A 216 10.53 -10.42 -33.59
C GLU A 216 11.51 -9.42 -34.23
N SER A 217 11.20 -8.12 -34.23
CA SER A 217 11.93 -7.09 -35.01
C SER A 217 13.27 -6.66 -34.41
N GLY A 218 13.48 -6.86 -33.10
CA GLY A 218 14.66 -6.35 -32.39
C GLY A 218 14.75 -4.82 -32.35
N THR A 219 13.66 -4.12 -32.66
CA THR A 219 13.56 -2.66 -32.52
C THR A 219 13.14 -2.24 -31.12
N ASP A 220 12.56 -3.19 -30.38
CA ASP A 220 12.11 -3.10 -29.00
C ASP A 220 12.99 -4.01 -28.13
N TYR A 221 13.67 -3.42 -27.15
CA TYR A 221 14.67 -4.14 -26.36
C TYR A 221 14.98 -3.46 -25.02
N PHE A 222 15.51 -4.27 -24.11
CA PHE A 222 16.17 -3.83 -22.88
C PHE A 222 17.58 -4.43 -22.82
N VAL A 223 18.59 -3.59 -22.62
CA VAL A 223 20.00 -4.01 -22.56
C VAL A 223 20.68 -3.32 -21.39
N ALA A 224 21.33 -4.12 -20.55
CA ALA A 224 22.04 -3.60 -19.39
C ALA A 224 23.37 -4.34 -19.19
N SER A 225 24.33 -3.67 -18.54
CA SER A 225 25.59 -4.28 -18.16
C SER A 225 26.10 -3.73 -16.84
N ALA A 226 26.74 -4.58 -16.06
CA ALA A 226 27.57 -4.19 -14.91
C ALA A 226 29.02 -4.62 -15.12
N ASP A 227 29.95 -3.71 -14.82
CA ASP A 227 31.38 -3.95 -14.79
C ASP A 227 31.98 -3.47 -13.47
N VAL A 228 33.10 -4.06 -13.06
CA VAL A 228 33.92 -3.57 -11.94
C VAL A 228 35.28 -3.13 -12.48
N VAL A 229 35.49 -1.81 -12.59
CA VAL A 229 36.72 -1.23 -13.14
C VAL A 229 37.44 -0.49 -12.02
N ASN A 230 38.62 -0.99 -11.63
CA ASN A 230 39.44 -0.41 -10.54
C ASN A 230 38.66 -0.23 -9.22
N GLY A 231 37.78 -1.18 -8.87
CA GLY A 231 36.95 -1.13 -7.66
C GLY A 231 35.74 -0.21 -7.75
N VAL A 232 35.46 0.36 -8.93
CA VAL A 232 34.24 1.13 -9.22
C VAL A 232 33.26 0.22 -9.95
N SER A 233 32.07 0.05 -9.39
CA SER A 233 30.94 -0.56 -10.09
C SER A 233 30.40 0.42 -11.12
N VAL A 234 30.26 -0.04 -12.36
CA VAL A 234 29.72 0.73 -13.46
C VAL A 234 28.50 0.00 -13.99
N ILE A 235 27.35 0.64 -13.95
CA ILE A 235 26.13 0.12 -14.59
C ILE A 235 25.78 1.01 -15.76
N LYS A 236 25.38 0.38 -16.86
CA LYS A 236 24.85 1.06 -18.02
C LYS A 236 23.57 0.39 -18.50
N LEU A 237 22.62 1.20 -18.94
CA LEU A 237 21.28 0.78 -19.35
C LEU A 237 20.93 1.46 -20.68
N HIS A 238 20.30 0.68 -21.55
CA HIS A 238 19.59 1.15 -22.71
C HIS A 238 18.30 0.36 -22.87
N ASP A 239 17.20 1.05 -22.70
CA ASP A 239 15.86 0.50 -22.89
C ASP A 239 15.14 1.34 -23.94
N ARG A 240 14.44 0.66 -24.85
CA ARG A 240 13.91 1.27 -26.06
C ARG A 240 12.60 0.61 -26.48
N PHE A 241 11.51 1.37 -26.41
CA PHE A 241 10.16 0.95 -26.77
C PHE A 241 9.61 1.80 -27.92
N PRO A 242 9.36 1.22 -29.11
CA PRO A 242 8.69 1.92 -30.19
C PRO A 242 7.21 2.17 -29.88
N MET A 243 6.77 3.43 -29.88
CA MET A 243 5.36 3.81 -29.72
C MET A 243 4.74 4.19 -31.07
N GLY A 244 4.31 3.21 -31.85
CA GLY A 244 3.73 3.44 -33.19
C GLY A 244 4.77 3.74 -34.29
N GLU A 245 4.35 4.35 -35.40
CA GLU A 245 5.20 4.46 -36.61
C GLU A 245 6.35 5.46 -36.50
N SER A 246 6.33 6.40 -35.55
CA SER A 246 7.29 7.53 -35.53
C SER A 246 7.78 7.97 -34.14
N GLN A 247 7.38 7.30 -33.06
CA GLN A 247 7.77 7.68 -31.71
C GLN A 247 8.50 6.53 -31.03
N VAL A 248 9.47 6.87 -30.19
CA VAL A 248 10.28 5.92 -29.44
C VAL A 248 10.43 6.47 -28.03
N GLU A 249 10.04 5.66 -27.07
CA GLU A 249 10.37 5.84 -25.66
C GLU A 249 11.74 5.21 -25.42
N GLU A 250 12.67 5.99 -24.87
CA GLU A 250 14.03 5.53 -24.58
C GLU A 250 14.44 5.90 -23.17
N HIS A 251 14.91 4.91 -22.41
CA HIS A 251 15.62 5.11 -21.15
C HIS A 251 17.10 4.83 -21.36
N LYS A 252 17.95 5.77 -20.92
CA LYS A 252 19.40 5.65 -21.05
C LYS A 252 20.04 6.05 -19.74
N ALA A 253 20.84 5.16 -19.17
CA ALA A 253 21.46 5.44 -17.88
C ALA A 253 22.92 4.99 -17.83
N ILE A 254 23.72 5.77 -17.12
CA ILE A 254 25.08 5.41 -16.72
C ILE A 254 25.24 5.75 -15.25
N LEU A 255 25.74 4.79 -14.48
CA LEU A 255 25.99 4.88 -13.06
C LEU A 255 27.42 4.46 -12.76
N PHE A 256 28.11 5.24 -11.93
CA PHE A 256 29.39 4.90 -11.32
C PHE A 256 29.24 4.90 -9.80
N LYS A 257 29.65 3.82 -9.15
CA LYS A 257 29.51 3.64 -7.70
C LYS A 257 30.72 2.98 -7.08
N THR A 258 31.18 3.57 -5.99
CA THR A 258 31.95 2.92 -4.92
C THR A 258 31.15 3.01 -3.63
N ASN A 259 31.69 2.50 -2.52
CA ASN A 259 31.04 2.64 -1.20
C ASN A 259 30.92 4.11 -0.73
N THR A 260 31.89 4.96 -1.09
CA THR A 260 31.99 6.32 -0.54
C THR A 260 31.75 7.41 -1.57
N THR A 261 31.97 7.15 -2.86
CA THR A 261 31.76 8.13 -3.93
C THR A 261 31.07 7.51 -5.14
N GLY A 262 30.35 8.33 -5.89
CA GLY A 262 29.70 7.91 -7.12
C GLY A 262 28.97 9.05 -7.79
N TYR A 263 28.56 8.83 -9.01
CA TYR A 263 27.83 9.79 -9.83
C TYR A 263 27.17 9.07 -11.00
N GLY A 264 26.12 9.66 -11.54
CA GLY A 264 25.41 9.06 -12.66
C GLY A 264 24.44 10.02 -13.33
N LYS A 265 23.99 9.60 -14.50
CA LYS A 265 23.08 10.34 -15.36
C LYS A 265 22.08 9.38 -15.97
N ILE A 266 20.82 9.76 -15.93
CA ILE A 266 19.71 9.03 -16.55
C ILE A 266 18.90 9.99 -17.42
N SER A 267 18.47 9.50 -18.58
CA SER A 267 17.50 10.17 -19.44
C SER A 267 16.28 9.28 -19.60
N PHE A 268 15.09 9.89 -19.48
CA PHE A 268 13.81 9.21 -19.42
C PHE A 268 12.67 10.14 -19.89
N PRO A 269 11.55 9.62 -20.38
CA PRO A 269 10.32 10.37 -20.65
C PRO A 269 9.68 10.92 -19.36
N ASP A 270 9.44 12.24 -19.30
CA ASP A 270 8.84 12.89 -18.13
C ASP A 270 7.29 12.91 -18.17
N TRP A 271 6.65 11.79 -17.87
CA TRP A 271 5.19 11.65 -17.92
C TRP A 271 4.45 12.56 -16.93
N GLU A 272 5.07 12.91 -15.81
CA GLU A 272 4.48 13.81 -14.81
C GLU A 272 4.38 15.26 -15.29
N SER A 273 5.22 15.64 -16.27
CA SER A 273 5.20 16.97 -16.87
C SER A 273 4.10 17.16 -17.92
N VAL A 274 3.39 16.08 -18.28
CA VAL A 274 2.35 16.10 -19.32
C VAL A 274 1.08 16.75 -18.77
N ASP A 275 0.68 17.87 -19.37
CA ASP A 275 -0.64 18.46 -19.12
C ASP A 275 -1.72 17.74 -19.93
N TRP A 276 -2.26 16.66 -19.34
CA TRP A 276 -3.33 15.86 -19.91
C TRP A 276 -4.59 16.66 -20.27
N GLY A 277 -4.79 17.85 -19.69
CA GLY A 277 -5.92 18.73 -19.99
C GLY A 277 -5.78 19.48 -21.32
N SER A 278 -4.57 19.64 -21.85
CA SER A 278 -4.31 20.48 -23.03
C SER A 278 -3.85 19.73 -24.28
N CYS A 279 -3.31 18.51 -24.17
CA CYS A 279 -2.70 17.81 -25.32
C CYS A 279 -3.56 16.73 -26.01
N GLY A 280 -4.78 16.45 -25.53
CA GLY A 280 -5.72 15.52 -26.19
C GLY A 280 -5.18 14.08 -26.31
N SER A 281 -5.44 13.39 -27.43
CA SER A 281 -5.07 11.97 -27.64
C SER A 281 -3.61 11.72 -28.06
N ASN A 282 -2.80 12.78 -28.23
CA ASN A 282 -1.41 12.71 -28.73
C ASN A 282 -0.41 13.24 -27.70
N CYS A 283 -0.71 13.08 -26.41
CA CYS A 283 0.18 13.47 -25.33
C CYS A 283 1.38 12.53 -25.26
N PHE A 284 2.57 13.05 -25.56
CA PHE A 284 3.83 12.34 -25.36
C PHE A 284 4.80 13.23 -24.57
N PRO A 285 5.43 12.70 -23.52
CA PRO A 285 6.38 13.45 -22.73
C PRO A 285 7.64 13.73 -23.56
N GLN A 286 8.30 14.84 -23.24
CA GLN A 286 9.67 15.06 -23.72
C GLN A 286 10.62 14.26 -22.83
N ALA A 287 11.70 13.75 -23.44
CA ALA A 287 12.79 13.18 -22.67
C ALA A 287 13.43 14.27 -21.80
N THR A 288 13.56 13.99 -20.51
CA THR A 288 14.32 14.80 -19.56
C THR A 288 15.55 14.02 -19.10
N ALA A 289 16.35 14.63 -18.22
CA ALA A 289 17.46 13.96 -17.58
C ALA A 289 17.51 14.26 -16.09
N ALA A 290 17.99 13.31 -15.30
CA ALA A 290 18.40 13.52 -13.93
C ALA A 290 19.88 13.16 -13.76
N VAL A 291 20.58 13.93 -12.94
CA VAL A 291 21.97 13.70 -12.56
C VAL A 291 22.09 13.60 -11.06
N TYR A 292 23.04 12.81 -10.60
CA TYR A 292 23.39 12.77 -9.19
C TYR A 292 24.89 12.60 -9.00
N ALA A 293 25.37 13.01 -7.83
CA ALA A 293 26.72 12.75 -7.37
C ALA A 293 26.71 12.61 -5.85
N PHE A 294 27.50 11.70 -5.31
CA PHE A 294 27.66 11.54 -3.87
C PHE A 294 29.12 11.42 -3.44
N ASN A 295 29.38 11.86 -2.22
CA ASN A 295 30.60 11.60 -1.45
C ASN A 295 30.22 10.93 -0.13
N ALA A 296 31.17 10.66 0.77
CA ALA A 296 30.93 9.88 1.98
C ALA A 296 29.77 10.42 2.86
N ASP A 297 29.53 11.72 2.82
CA ASP A 297 28.63 12.42 3.73
C ASP A 297 27.34 12.89 3.05
N TYR A 298 27.38 13.20 1.75
CA TYR A 298 26.31 13.92 1.06
C TYR A 298 25.99 13.33 -0.31
N LEU A 299 24.74 13.48 -0.73
CA LEU A 299 24.24 13.24 -2.08
C LEU A 299 23.66 14.54 -2.63
N SER A 300 24.03 14.89 -3.85
CA SER A 300 23.42 15.94 -4.66
C SER A 300 22.66 15.26 -5.79
N VAL A 301 21.41 15.67 -6.03
CA VAL A 301 20.57 15.19 -7.13
C VAL A 301 19.89 16.36 -7.82
N GLN A 302 19.74 16.30 -9.14
CA GLN A 302 19.11 17.36 -9.92
C GLN A 302 18.39 16.78 -11.14
N LYS A 303 17.08 17.02 -11.24
CA LYS A 303 16.31 16.86 -12.48
C LYS A 303 16.51 18.09 -13.36
N SER A 304 16.63 17.91 -14.66
CA SER A 304 16.85 18.99 -15.63
C SER A 304 15.78 20.09 -15.47
N GLY A 305 16.20 21.35 -15.44
CA GLY A 305 15.32 22.49 -15.20
C GLY A 305 14.95 22.75 -13.73
N GLN A 306 15.37 21.90 -12.79
CA GLN A 306 15.17 22.09 -11.34
C GLN A 306 16.47 22.50 -10.64
N VAL A 307 16.33 23.02 -9.40
CA VAL A 307 17.47 23.32 -8.52
C VAL A 307 17.99 22.01 -7.92
N ALA A 308 19.31 21.90 -7.76
CA ALA A 308 19.91 20.74 -7.11
C ALA A 308 19.40 20.60 -5.67
N ARG A 309 19.00 19.37 -5.32
CA ARG A 309 18.63 18.95 -3.97
C ARG A 309 19.82 18.27 -3.32
N HIS A 310 20.03 18.54 -2.03
CA HIS A 310 21.11 17.96 -1.25
C HIS A 310 20.52 17.19 -0.06
N VAL A 311 21.05 15.99 0.18
CA VAL A 311 20.65 15.13 1.30
C VAL A 311 21.88 14.58 2.03
N ASN A 312 21.72 14.31 3.33
CA ASN A 312 22.75 13.79 4.20
C ASN A 312 22.73 12.27 4.23
N ARG A 313 23.85 11.63 3.86
CA ARG A 313 24.00 10.16 3.83
C ARG A 313 24.24 9.55 5.21
N SER A 314 24.71 10.35 6.17
CA SER A 314 24.97 9.90 7.56
C SER A 314 23.74 9.99 8.46
N GLN A 315 22.70 10.70 8.02
CA GLN A 315 21.42 10.81 8.71
C GLN A 315 20.36 10.10 7.88
N THR A 316 20.04 8.88 8.30
CA THR A 316 19.14 8.00 7.57
C THR A 316 17.96 7.59 8.43
N THR A 317 16.87 7.21 7.77
CA THR A 317 15.75 6.53 8.40
C THR A 317 15.43 5.27 7.61
N GLU A 318 15.36 4.14 8.30
CA GLU A 318 14.98 2.86 7.71
C GLU A 318 13.46 2.68 7.72
N MET A 319 12.91 2.12 6.66
CA MET A 319 11.51 1.74 6.55
C MET A 319 11.42 0.35 5.92
N THR A 320 10.86 -0.61 6.66
CA THR A 320 10.69 -1.98 6.16
C THR A 320 9.42 -2.07 5.32
N HIS A 321 9.52 -2.64 4.13
CA HIS A 321 8.40 -2.87 3.22
C HIS A 321 7.85 -4.29 3.33
N ARG A 322 8.75 -5.26 3.53
CA ARG A 322 8.40 -6.68 3.53
C ARG A 322 8.96 -7.40 4.74
N TYR A 323 8.14 -8.26 5.32
CA TYR A 323 8.49 -9.15 6.41
C TYR A 323 8.30 -10.61 6.00
N GLY A 324 9.21 -11.46 6.46
CA GLY A 324 9.03 -12.91 6.49
C GLY A 324 8.59 -13.35 7.88
N VAL A 325 7.75 -14.37 7.93
CA VAL A 325 7.28 -15.01 9.17
C VAL A 325 7.66 -16.48 9.11
N PHE A 326 8.36 -16.92 10.15
CA PHE A 326 8.96 -18.26 10.21
C PHE A 326 8.50 -18.97 11.48
N ASP A 327 8.23 -20.26 11.40
CA ASP A 327 7.95 -21.07 12.58
C ASP A 327 9.14 -21.02 13.54
N ALA A 328 8.92 -20.63 14.81
CA ALA A 328 10.02 -20.38 15.73
C ALA A 328 10.76 -21.65 16.17
N THR A 329 10.16 -22.83 16.00
CA THR A 329 10.76 -24.11 16.38
C THR A 329 11.63 -24.67 15.24
N THR A 330 11.12 -24.62 14.02
CA THR A 330 11.73 -25.24 12.83
C THR A 330 12.50 -24.27 11.94
N GLY A 331 12.25 -22.96 12.07
CA GLY A 331 12.81 -21.92 11.20
C GLY A 331 12.29 -21.97 9.76
N ASN A 332 11.26 -22.78 9.48
CA ASN A 332 10.65 -22.88 8.15
C ASN A 332 9.79 -21.63 7.87
N ASP A 333 9.77 -21.19 6.61
CA ASP A 333 8.84 -20.15 6.17
C ASP A 333 7.40 -20.67 6.35
N ILE A 334 6.54 -19.84 6.93
CA ILE A 334 5.14 -20.20 7.19
C ILE A 334 4.38 -20.54 5.90
N ASN A 335 4.78 -19.95 4.76
CA ASN A 335 4.22 -20.20 3.43
C ASN A 335 4.43 -21.64 2.94
N ARG A 336 5.28 -22.43 3.60
CA ARG A 336 5.38 -23.88 3.33
C ARG A 336 4.22 -24.68 3.91
N SER A 337 3.64 -24.19 5.00
CA SER A 337 2.57 -24.86 5.75
C SER A 337 1.19 -24.26 5.53
N LYS A 338 1.14 -23.03 5.01
CA LYS A 338 -0.07 -22.25 4.75
C LYS A 338 -0.08 -21.73 3.34
N THR A 339 -1.23 -21.80 2.69
CA THR A 339 -1.43 -21.28 1.33
C THR A 339 -2.30 -20.02 1.40
N PHE A 340 -1.69 -18.84 1.26
CA PHE A 340 -2.39 -17.56 1.19
C PHE A 340 -2.72 -17.10 -0.24
N GLY A 341 -2.26 -17.87 -1.22
CA GLY A 341 -2.63 -17.71 -2.62
C GLY A 341 -1.85 -18.64 -3.53
N PHE A 342 -2.21 -18.68 -4.80
CA PHE A 342 -1.50 -19.42 -5.83
C PHE A 342 -1.79 -18.87 -7.23
N PRO A 343 -0.83 -19.02 -8.17
CA PRO A 343 -1.02 -18.63 -9.56
C PRO A 343 -2.01 -19.54 -10.28
N VAL A 344 -2.81 -18.97 -11.19
CA VAL A 344 -3.71 -19.69 -12.09
C VAL A 344 -3.51 -19.25 -13.53
N SER A 345 -3.77 -20.15 -14.47
CA SER A 345 -3.90 -19.84 -15.89
C SER A 345 -5.34 -20.06 -16.35
N PHE A 346 -5.77 -19.36 -17.38
CA PHE A 346 -7.09 -19.49 -17.98
C PHE A 346 -7.05 -19.08 -19.45
N THR A 347 -8.14 -19.29 -20.16
CA THR A 347 -8.27 -18.83 -21.55
C THR A 347 -9.43 -17.86 -21.65
N LEU A 348 -9.16 -16.66 -22.16
CA LEU A 348 -10.16 -15.65 -22.43
C LEU A 348 -10.12 -15.33 -23.93
N ASN A 349 -11.26 -15.49 -24.61
CA ASN A 349 -11.38 -15.25 -26.05
C ASN A 349 -10.33 -15.99 -26.93
N GLY A 350 -9.91 -17.19 -26.49
CA GLY A 350 -8.90 -17.99 -27.19
C GLY A 350 -7.45 -17.64 -26.84
N THR A 351 -7.23 -16.60 -26.03
CA THR A 351 -5.91 -16.18 -25.56
C THR A 351 -5.65 -16.76 -24.16
N PRO A 352 -4.51 -17.42 -23.92
CA PRO A 352 -4.14 -17.84 -22.58
C PRO A 352 -3.71 -16.63 -21.74
N MET A 353 -4.20 -16.57 -20.53
CA MET A 353 -4.01 -15.49 -19.57
C MET A 353 -3.57 -16.08 -18.24
N PHE A 354 -2.92 -15.25 -17.42
CA PHE A 354 -2.52 -15.61 -16.06
C PHE A 354 -3.19 -14.70 -15.05
N GLY A 355 -3.44 -15.27 -13.87
CA GLY A 355 -3.98 -14.55 -12.73
C GLY A 355 -3.46 -15.13 -11.43
N TYR A 356 -3.82 -14.48 -10.33
CA TYR A 356 -3.50 -14.91 -8.99
C TYR A 356 -4.79 -15.06 -8.20
N TYR A 357 -4.99 -16.23 -7.58
CA TYR A 357 -6.02 -16.41 -6.58
C TYR A 357 -5.37 -16.26 -5.21
N GLY A 358 -5.75 -15.24 -4.44
CA GLY A 358 -5.19 -15.03 -3.11
C GLY A 358 -6.20 -14.44 -2.15
N ALA A 359 -5.76 -14.31 -0.90
CA ALA A 359 -6.53 -13.68 0.16
C ALA A 359 -5.80 -12.42 0.64
N TRP A 360 -6.54 -11.33 0.83
CA TRP A 360 -6.04 -10.12 1.46
C TRP A 360 -6.88 -9.81 2.69
N GLN A 361 -6.30 -9.90 3.88
CA GLN A 361 -7.00 -9.82 5.17
C GLN A 361 -8.18 -10.80 5.24
N GLY A 362 -7.98 -12.00 4.68
CA GLY A 362 -8.98 -13.05 4.56
C GLY A 362 -9.99 -12.89 3.41
N ARG A 363 -9.97 -11.78 2.67
CA ARG A 363 -10.87 -11.58 1.52
C ARG A 363 -10.31 -12.30 0.30
N HIS A 364 -10.97 -13.38 -0.14
CA HIS A 364 -10.60 -14.11 -1.34
C HIS A 364 -10.89 -13.31 -2.60
N GLN A 365 -9.88 -13.14 -3.44
CA GLN A 365 -9.98 -12.43 -4.69
C GLN A 365 -9.15 -13.11 -5.78
N LEU A 366 -9.56 -12.82 -7.01
CA LEU A 366 -8.95 -13.32 -8.22
C LEU A 366 -8.50 -12.11 -9.03
N TRP A 367 -7.19 -11.94 -9.16
CA TRP A 367 -6.57 -10.83 -9.89
C TRP A 367 -6.04 -11.33 -11.22
N ALA A 368 -6.28 -10.60 -12.30
CA ALA A 368 -5.70 -10.86 -13.61
C ALA A 368 -5.24 -9.54 -14.23
N GLY A 369 -4.09 -9.54 -14.92
CA GLY A 369 -3.28 -8.37 -15.32
C GLY A 369 -4.01 -7.08 -15.68
N GLY A 370 -4.28 -6.26 -14.65
CA GLY A 370 -4.88 -4.93 -14.72
C GLY A 370 -5.90 -4.68 -13.58
N PRO A 371 -6.14 -3.43 -13.18
CA PRO A 371 -7.10 -3.10 -12.10
C PRO A 371 -8.56 -3.44 -12.46
N ASP A 372 -8.87 -3.61 -13.76
CA ASP A 372 -10.23 -3.78 -14.29
C ASP A 372 -10.49 -5.16 -14.93
N THR A 373 -9.49 -6.04 -14.97
CA THR A 373 -9.61 -7.38 -15.57
C THR A 373 -10.17 -8.38 -14.55
N SER A 374 -11.49 -8.37 -14.39
CA SER A 374 -12.18 -9.43 -13.65
C SER A 374 -12.27 -10.70 -14.50
N ILE A 375 -11.90 -11.86 -13.94
CA ILE A 375 -12.13 -13.15 -14.60
C ILE A 375 -13.63 -13.50 -14.49
N PRO A 376 -14.35 -13.72 -15.60
CA PRO A 376 -15.79 -13.99 -15.55
C PRO A 376 -16.14 -15.28 -14.79
N ALA A 377 -17.30 -15.29 -14.11
CA ALA A 377 -17.84 -16.49 -13.51
C ALA A 377 -18.07 -17.59 -14.57
N GLY A 378 -17.84 -18.85 -14.18
CA GLY A 378 -17.89 -20.01 -15.07
C GLY A 378 -16.59 -20.26 -15.86
N THR A 379 -15.62 -19.32 -15.82
CA THR A 379 -14.30 -19.54 -16.44
C THR A 379 -13.58 -20.69 -15.75
N VAL A 380 -13.01 -21.61 -16.53
CA VAL A 380 -12.13 -22.65 -16.00
C VAL A 380 -10.73 -22.09 -15.85
N VAL A 381 -10.17 -22.20 -14.66
CA VAL A 381 -8.80 -21.81 -14.33
C VAL A 381 -8.01 -23.04 -13.91
N THR A 382 -6.70 -23.06 -14.20
CA THR A 382 -5.80 -24.17 -13.86
C THR A 382 -4.67 -23.67 -12.99
N ARG A 383 -4.50 -24.26 -11.81
CA ARG A 383 -3.43 -23.94 -10.86
C ARG A 383 -2.04 -24.14 -11.49
N GLN A 384 -1.10 -23.21 -11.28
CA GLN A 384 0.19 -23.18 -11.99
C GLN A 384 1.43 -23.49 -11.14
N ASP A 385 1.31 -23.57 -9.82
CA ASP A 385 2.35 -23.95 -8.86
C ASP A 385 2.34 -25.47 -8.59
N ARG A 386 2.39 -26.26 -9.67
CA ARG A 386 2.40 -27.73 -9.60
C ARG A 386 3.60 -28.31 -10.34
N GLY A 387 4.28 -29.24 -9.67
CA GLY A 387 5.46 -29.93 -10.19
C GLY A 387 5.11 -30.83 -11.37
N SER A 388 6.13 -31.26 -12.13
CA SER A 388 5.95 -32.14 -13.30
C SER A 388 5.30 -33.49 -13.00
N ASN A 389 5.41 -33.96 -11.75
CA ASN A 389 4.82 -35.22 -11.27
C ASN A 389 3.44 -35.02 -10.62
N GLN A 390 2.92 -33.80 -10.59
CA GLN A 390 1.63 -33.46 -9.99
C GLN A 390 0.62 -33.11 -11.07
N THR A 391 -0.63 -33.56 -10.88
CA THR A 391 -1.73 -33.12 -11.75
C THR A 391 -2.17 -31.73 -11.30
N ALA A 392 -2.10 -30.76 -12.20
CA ALA A 392 -2.60 -29.42 -11.92
C ALA A 392 -4.11 -29.44 -11.72
N GLU A 393 -4.56 -28.89 -10.60
CA GLU A 393 -5.98 -28.78 -10.30
C GLU A 393 -6.63 -27.74 -11.22
N THR A 394 -7.83 -28.07 -11.70
CA THR A 394 -8.70 -27.15 -12.43
C THR A 394 -9.85 -26.72 -11.53
N TYR A 395 -10.17 -25.43 -11.58
CA TYR A 395 -11.27 -24.85 -10.83
C TYR A 395 -12.20 -24.06 -11.76
N THR A 396 -13.43 -23.84 -11.33
CA THR A 396 -14.38 -22.94 -12.00
C THR A 396 -14.52 -21.67 -11.18
N VAL A 397 -14.44 -20.50 -11.80
CA VAL A 397 -14.68 -19.21 -11.12
C VAL A 397 -16.14 -19.14 -10.69
N ALA A 398 -16.39 -18.91 -9.39
CA ALA A 398 -17.73 -18.74 -8.87
C ALA A 398 -18.31 -17.38 -9.26
N GLU A 399 -19.64 -17.22 -9.14
CA GLU A 399 -20.24 -15.89 -9.17
C GLU A 399 -19.64 -15.04 -8.04
N SER A 400 -19.23 -13.81 -8.38
CA SER A 400 -18.74 -12.89 -7.38
C SER A 400 -19.84 -12.51 -6.39
N ILE A 401 -19.45 -12.38 -5.13
CA ILE A 401 -20.34 -11.95 -4.06
C ILE A 401 -20.07 -10.47 -3.82
N SER A 402 -21.05 -9.64 -4.15
CA SER A 402 -21.02 -8.22 -3.83
C SER A 402 -21.38 -8.05 -2.35
N GLY A 403 -20.40 -7.62 -1.57
CA GLY A 403 -20.55 -7.44 -0.14
C GLY A 403 -19.83 -8.50 0.68
N THR A 404 -19.22 -8.07 1.78
CA THR A 404 -18.51 -8.94 2.72
C THR A 404 -18.91 -8.61 4.15
N LEU A 405 -19.30 -9.63 4.92
CA LEU A 405 -19.49 -9.46 6.36
C LEU A 405 -18.14 -9.56 7.05
N VAL A 406 -17.75 -8.49 7.73
CA VAL A 406 -16.47 -8.34 8.39
C VAL A 406 -16.69 -8.29 9.89
N LYS A 407 -16.10 -9.21 10.65
CA LYS A 407 -16.06 -9.17 12.10
C LYS A 407 -14.92 -8.28 12.55
N ARG A 408 -15.22 -7.38 13.49
CA ARG A 408 -14.26 -6.46 14.10
C ARG A 408 -13.79 -7.06 15.41
N ASP A 409 -12.58 -7.57 15.41
CA ASP A 409 -11.91 -8.03 16.62
C ASP A 409 -11.06 -6.89 17.17
N THR A 410 -11.21 -6.59 18.45
CA THR A 410 -10.53 -5.46 19.09
C THR A 410 -9.53 -5.95 20.12
N VAL A 411 -8.35 -5.34 20.12
CA VAL A 411 -7.35 -5.52 21.17
C VAL A 411 -7.14 -4.21 21.91
N SER A 412 -6.84 -4.28 23.21
CA SER A 412 -6.56 -3.08 24.01
C SER A 412 -5.37 -2.32 23.43
N ALA A 413 -5.51 -0.99 23.36
CA ALA A 413 -4.50 -0.05 22.90
C ALA A 413 -4.47 1.16 23.86
N ALA A 414 -3.58 2.11 23.61
CA ALA A 414 -3.41 3.33 24.40
C ALA A 414 -3.83 4.57 23.60
N VAL A 415 -4.29 5.62 24.28
CA VAL A 415 -4.56 6.92 23.63
C VAL A 415 -3.31 7.53 23.00
N GLY A 416 -2.13 7.19 23.52
CA GLY A 416 -0.85 7.56 22.90
C GLY A 416 -0.63 6.92 21.53
N ASP A 417 -1.31 5.80 21.20
CA ASP A 417 -1.18 5.15 19.90
C ASP A 417 -1.72 6.04 18.78
N VAL A 418 -2.78 6.82 19.06
CA VAL A 418 -3.44 7.74 18.10
C VAL A 418 -2.91 9.19 18.16
N LYS A 419 -1.77 9.40 18.81
CA LYS A 419 -1.12 10.72 18.90
C LYS A 419 -0.70 11.23 17.52
N ASP A 420 -0.89 12.53 17.28
CA ASP A 420 -0.48 13.27 16.07
C ASP A 420 -1.12 12.75 14.76
N ILE A 421 -2.28 12.11 14.88
CA ILE A 421 -3.08 11.63 13.76
C ILE A 421 -4.33 12.52 13.66
N PRO A 422 -4.36 13.48 12.72
CA PRO A 422 -5.56 14.28 12.47
C PRO A 422 -6.62 13.42 11.77
N VAL A 423 -7.85 13.47 12.26
CA VAL A 423 -8.98 12.68 11.77
C VAL A 423 -10.13 13.61 11.44
N GLU A 424 -10.71 13.45 10.26
CA GLU A 424 -11.94 14.14 9.89
C GLU A 424 -13.12 13.52 10.66
N THR A 425 -13.92 14.36 11.32
CA THR A 425 -15.17 13.96 11.96
C THR A 425 -16.27 14.95 11.65
N TRP A 426 -17.52 14.52 11.73
CA TRP A 426 -18.68 15.38 11.50
C TRP A 426 -19.27 15.86 12.82
N ILE A 427 -19.57 17.16 12.86
CA ILE A 427 -20.32 17.78 13.94
C ILE A 427 -21.67 18.23 13.41
N ASN A 428 -22.68 18.15 14.26
CA ASN A 428 -24.02 18.66 14.00
C ASN A 428 -24.63 19.11 15.33
N GLU A 429 -24.22 20.28 15.78
CA GLU A 429 -24.54 20.84 17.09
C GLU A 429 -25.52 22.00 16.94
N PHE A 430 -26.50 22.05 17.84
CA PHE A 430 -27.50 23.11 17.91
C PHE A 430 -27.49 23.75 19.29
N TYR A 431 -27.18 25.04 19.34
CA TYR A 431 -27.18 25.81 20.59
C TYR A 431 -28.28 26.85 20.57
N ASN A 432 -29.02 26.93 21.68
CA ASN A 432 -30.02 27.94 21.93
C ASN A 432 -29.44 28.91 22.96
N LEU A 433 -28.79 29.97 22.48
CA LEU A 433 -28.05 30.89 23.34
C LEU A 433 -28.98 31.96 23.89
N VAL A 434 -28.95 32.17 25.20
CA VAL A 434 -29.67 33.23 25.91
C VAL A 434 -28.67 34.15 26.59
N TYR A 435 -28.80 35.45 26.36
CA TYR A 435 -27.95 36.42 27.05
C TYR A 435 -28.53 36.79 28.42
N ASN A 436 -27.70 36.74 29.44
CA ASN A 436 -28.02 37.24 30.78
C ASN A 436 -27.22 38.53 31.03
N SER A 437 -27.92 39.67 31.06
CA SER A 437 -27.27 40.98 31.21
C SER A 437 -26.68 41.18 32.60
N SER A 438 -27.27 40.59 33.64
CA SER A 438 -26.81 40.73 35.02
C SER A 438 -25.43 40.11 35.25
N GLN A 439 -25.12 39.06 34.50
CA GLN A 439 -23.83 38.37 34.53
C GLN A 439 -22.94 38.71 33.34
N SER A 440 -23.49 39.39 32.32
CA SER A 440 -22.82 39.66 31.04
C SER A 440 -22.30 38.37 30.37
N LYS A 441 -23.13 37.33 30.38
CA LYS A 441 -22.78 35.97 29.92
C LYS A 441 -23.82 35.41 28.97
N TRP A 442 -23.35 34.55 28.07
CA TRP A 442 -24.22 33.74 27.21
C TRP A 442 -24.42 32.37 27.84
N PHE A 443 -25.66 31.90 27.88
CA PHE A 443 -26.02 30.58 28.37
C PHE A 443 -26.59 29.73 27.24
N ASN A 444 -26.19 28.47 27.14
CA ASN A 444 -26.88 27.50 26.31
C ASN A 444 -28.10 26.95 27.06
N CYS A 445 -29.27 27.11 26.47
CA CYS A 445 -30.56 26.64 26.95
C CYS A 445 -30.76 25.17 26.55
N LYS A 446 -30.68 24.25 27.51
CA LYS A 446 -30.95 22.83 27.28
C LYS A 446 -32.45 22.56 27.30
N ASN A 447 -32.90 21.72 26.37
CA ASN A 447 -34.31 21.33 26.19
C ASN A 447 -35.27 22.54 26.20
N PRO A 448 -35.10 23.49 25.27
CA PRO A 448 -35.91 24.69 25.25
C PRO A 448 -37.39 24.34 25.04
N THR A 449 -38.24 24.87 25.91
CA THR A 449 -39.69 24.84 25.71
C THR A 449 -40.14 26.19 25.18
N TRP A 450 -40.86 26.17 24.05
CA TRP A 450 -41.31 27.37 23.36
C TRP A 450 -42.75 27.69 23.76
N GLY A 451 -42.96 28.83 24.41
CA GLY A 451 -44.29 29.33 24.79
C GLY A 451 -44.54 30.76 24.32
N MET A 452 -45.79 31.22 24.46
CA MET A 452 -46.18 32.59 24.13
C MET A 452 -45.44 33.66 24.96
N SER A 453 -44.90 33.27 26.12
CA SER A 453 -44.10 34.12 27.01
C SER A 453 -42.59 34.07 26.74
N GLY A 454 -42.15 33.42 25.66
CA GLY A 454 -40.74 33.23 25.31
C GLY A 454 -40.25 31.79 25.55
N MET A 455 -38.95 31.59 25.35
CA MET A 455 -38.27 30.32 25.56
C MET A 455 -37.97 30.12 27.05
N THR A 456 -38.32 28.97 27.60
CA THR A 456 -37.88 28.54 28.93
C THR A 456 -36.92 27.37 28.81
N CYS A 457 -35.88 27.36 29.64
CA CYS A 457 -34.85 26.32 29.65
C CYS A 457 -35.11 25.32 30.77
N GLU A 458 -34.91 24.03 30.50
CA GLU A 458 -34.84 23.04 31.58
C GLU A 458 -33.59 23.28 32.44
N SER A 459 -32.47 23.57 31.78
CA SER A 459 -31.24 24.02 32.43
C SER A 459 -30.47 25.02 31.56
N GLN A 460 -29.63 25.83 32.21
CA GLN A 460 -28.75 26.80 31.55
C GLN A 460 -27.30 26.46 31.86
N GLU A 461 -26.48 26.33 30.82
CA GLU A 461 -25.04 26.10 30.92
C GLU A 461 -24.30 27.34 30.42
N ASP A 462 -23.32 27.86 31.18
CA ASP A 462 -22.51 29.00 30.74
C ASP A 462 -21.75 28.64 29.46
N PHE A 463 -22.04 29.34 28.38
CA PHE A 463 -21.47 29.14 27.05
C PHE A 463 -20.39 30.18 26.72
N THR A 464 -20.09 31.10 27.63
CA THR A 464 -19.23 32.26 27.35
C THR A 464 -17.82 31.85 26.91
N SER A 465 -17.24 30.82 27.55
CA SER A 465 -15.94 30.26 27.17
C SER A 465 -15.96 29.50 25.84
N MET A 466 -17.14 29.05 25.39
CA MET A 466 -17.33 28.30 24.15
C MET A 466 -17.59 29.22 22.95
N LEU A 467 -17.86 30.51 23.14
CA LEU A 467 -18.12 31.46 22.05
C LEU A 467 -17.05 31.45 20.94
N PRO A 468 -15.73 31.37 21.23
CA PRO A 468 -14.70 31.27 20.19
C PRO A 468 -14.84 30.04 19.26
N THR A 469 -15.52 28.97 19.70
CA THR A 469 -15.76 27.78 18.86
C THR A 469 -16.73 28.06 17.70
N LEU A 470 -17.52 29.14 17.79
CA LEU A 470 -18.44 29.61 16.76
C LEU A 470 -17.74 30.47 15.67
N ALA A 471 -16.46 30.82 15.87
CA ALA A 471 -15.68 31.48 14.83
C ALA A 471 -15.18 30.47 13.79
N VAL A 472 -15.47 30.75 12.52
CA VAL A 472 -15.00 29.98 11.36
C VAL A 472 -13.98 30.81 10.60
N SER A 473 -12.87 30.20 10.21
CA SER A 473 -11.89 30.87 9.34
C SER A 473 -12.52 31.17 7.99
N SER A 474 -12.15 32.30 7.36
CA SER A 474 -12.54 32.58 5.97
C SER A 474 -12.03 31.51 5.00
N THR A 475 -11.01 30.72 5.38
CA THR A 475 -10.44 29.65 4.57
C THR A 475 -11.05 28.27 4.83
N ASP A 476 -11.77 28.05 5.94
CA ASP A 476 -12.35 26.75 6.30
C ASP A 476 -13.73 26.55 5.65
N ASN A 477 -13.80 25.81 4.54
CA ASN A 477 -15.02 25.54 3.77
C ASN A 477 -15.74 24.25 4.18
N ARG A 478 -15.27 23.60 5.24
CA ARG A 478 -15.74 22.30 5.69
C ARG A 478 -16.68 22.44 6.88
N LYS A 479 -16.35 23.34 7.81
CA LYS A 479 -17.20 23.73 8.94
C LYS A 479 -18.09 24.90 8.56
N PHE A 480 -19.38 24.82 8.84
CA PHE A 480 -20.30 25.94 8.73
C PHE A 480 -20.93 26.26 10.08
N VAL A 481 -21.00 27.55 10.38
CA VAL A 481 -21.67 28.08 11.57
C VAL A 481 -22.72 29.07 11.10
N ASN A 482 -23.98 28.76 11.36
CA ASN A 482 -25.10 29.65 11.09
C ASN A 482 -25.63 30.17 12.43
N ILE A 483 -25.45 31.46 12.68
CA ILE A 483 -25.97 32.13 13.87
C ILE A 483 -27.05 33.10 13.43
N ASN A 484 -28.24 32.97 13.99
CA ASN A 484 -29.36 33.81 13.61
C ASN A 484 -30.27 34.15 14.79
N ARG A 485 -31.03 35.23 14.61
CA ARG A 485 -32.02 35.76 15.55
C ARG A 485 -33.25 36.16 14.80
N TRP A 486 -34.41 35.91 15.39
CA TRP A 486 -35.65 36.53 14.94
C TRP A 486 -35.73 37.93 15.55
N ASP A 487 -35.58 38.96 14.72
CA ASP A 487 -35.80 40.32 15.18
C ASP A 487 -37.30 40.64 15.13
N GLN A 488 -37.90 40.76 16.31
CA GLN A 488 -39.33 41.07 16.46
C GLN A 488 -39.70 42.44 15.88
N THR A 489 -38.76 43.38 15.79
CA THR A 489 -39.01 44.73 15.29
C THR A 489 -39.15 44.74 13.78
N SER A 490 -38.24 44.05 13.07
CA SER A 490 -38.25 43.95 11.61
C SER A 490 -39.06 42.77 11.08
N GLN A 491 -39.56 41.89 11.96
CA GLN A 491 -40.20 40.62 11.62
C GLN A 491 -39.37 39.79 10.63
N SER A 492 -38.05 39.77 10.84
CA SER A 492 -37.12 39.13 9.92
C SER A 492 -35.99 38.40 10.65
N MET A 493 -35.40 37.42 9.97
CA MET A 493 -34.21 36.74 10.45
C MET A 493 -32.97 37.62 10.21
N THR A 494 -32.29 37.97 11.29
CA THR A 494 -30.98 38.60 11.23
C THR A 494 -29.90 37.55 11.45
N ASN A 495 -28.91 37.50 10.55
CA ASN A 495 -27.80 36.57 10.64
C ASN A 495 -26.57 37.24 11.27
N TYR A 496 -25.74 36.44 11.93
CA TYR A 496 -24.54 36.89 12.62
C TYR A 496 -23.36 35.97 12.33
N VAL A 497 -22.16 36.52 12.51
CA VAL A 497 -20.89 35.78 12.59
C VAL A 497 -20.23 36.15 13.90
N TYR A 498 -19.64 35.18 14.60
CA TYR A 498 -18.82 35.46 15.77
C TYR A 498 -17.37 35.72 15.34
N LEU A 499 -16.82 36.88 15.70
CA LEU A 499 -15.42 37.21 15.48
C LEU A 499 -14.68 37.21 16.81
N THR A 500 -13.56 36.47 16.90
CA THR A 500 -12.66 36.48 18.06
C THR A 500 -11.86 37.79 18.16
N SER A 501 -11.65 38.48 17.03
CA SER A 501 -10.95 39.76 16.96
C SER A 501 -11.59 40.69 15.91
N GLY A 502 -12.84 41.10 16.15
CA GLY A 502 -13.56 42.01 15.24
C GLY A 502 -13.16 43.50 15.40
N PRO A 503 -13.66 44.38 14.50
CA PRO A 503 -13.35 45.82 14.51
C PRO A 503 -13.65 46.55 15.83
N SER A 504 -14.58 46.03 16.63
CA SER A 504 -14.94 46.53 17.97
C SER A 504 -14.73 45.45 19.05
N GLY A 505 -13.67 44.64 18.89
CA GLY A 505 -13.32 43.53 19.76
C GLY A 505 -14.12 42.25 19.50
N ALA A 506 -13.92 41.23 20.33
CA ALA A 506 -14.62 39.94 20.21
C ALA A 506 -16.14 40.08 20.37
N GLY A 507 -16.93 39.35 19.58
CA GLY A 507 -18.39 39.32 19.71
C GLY A 507 -19.13 38.89 18.44
N PHE A 508 -20.46 38.92 18.49
CA PHE A 508 -21.32 38.69 17.34
C PHE A 508 -21.42 39.95 16.48
N TYR A 509 -21.26 39.81 15.17
CA TYR A 509 -21.40 40.89 14.19
C TYR A 509 -22.52 40.54 13.23
N VAL A 510 -23.36 41.51 12.88
CA VAL A 510 -24.40 41.33 11.86
C VAL A 510 -23.74 40.88 10.57
N ALA A 511 -24.32 39.90 9.88
CA ALA A 511 -23.72 39.27 8.73
C ALA A 511 -24.63 39.27 7.50
N THR A 512 -24.01 39.23 6.33
CA THR A 512 -24.67 39.14 5.02
C THR A 512 -24.27 37.85 4.34
N MET A 513 -25.22 37.19 3.68
CA MET A 513 -24.94 35.96 2.93
C MET A 513 -24.30 36.32 1.59
N ASP A 514 -23.13 35.76 1.33
CA ASP A 514 -22.54 35.70 0.00
C ASP A 514 -23.26 34.60 -0.79
N THR A 515 -23.97 35.01 -1.84
CA THR A 515 -24.78 34.11 -2.68
C THR A 515 -23.95 33.20 -3.57
N SER A 516 -22.67 33.51 -3.80
CA SER A 516 -21.75 32.69 -4.60
C SER A 516 -21.11 31.57 -3.79
N THR A 517 -20.86 31.79 -2.50
CA THR A 517 -20.20 30.83 -1.60
C THR A 517 -21.15 30.19 -0.58
N GLY A 518 -22.36 30.75 -0.42
CA GLY A 518 -23.33 30.33 0.59
C GLY A 518 -22.95 30.72 2.03
N ARG A 519 -21.90 31.53 2.22
CA ARG A 519 -21.34 31.86 3.54
C ARG A 519 -21.80 33.21 4.06
N TYR A 520 -21.75 33.37 5.38
CA TYR A 520 -22.00 34.65 6.04
C TYR A 520 -20.70 35.43 6.23
N THR A 521 -20.67 36.68 5.76
CA THR A 521 -19.56 37.60 5.99
C THR A 521 -19.99 38.68 6.97
N ALA A 522 -19.16 38.92 7.99
CA ALA A 522 -19.41 39.93 9.00
C ALA A 522 -19.42 41.34 8.40
N THR A 523 -20.39 42.15 8.81
CA THR A 523 -20.38 43.59 8.62
C THR A 523 -19.56 44.27 9.74
N THR A 524 -19.47 45.59 9.74
CA THR A 524 -18.80 46.35 10.80
C THR A 524 -19.64 46.51 12.06
N THR A 525 -20.92 46.10 12.06
CA THR A 525 -21.85 46.32 13.16
C THR A 525 -21.80 45.18 14.18
N LYS A 526 -21.20 45.44 15.34
CA LYS A 526 -21.24 44.53 16.50
C LYS A 526 -22.62 44.53 17.14
N TYR A 527 -23.15 43.35 17.43
CA TYR A 527 -24.39 43.16 18.14
C TYR A 527 -24.19 43.35 19.65
N ASN A 528 -25.03 44.20 20.26
CA ASN A 528 -25.08 44.43 21.69
C ASN A 528 -26.34 43.76 22.25
N PRO A 529 -26.23 42.59 22.90
CA PRO A 529 -27.39 41.84 23.37
C PRO A 529 -28.05 42.52 24.58
N SER A 530 -29.37 42.47 24.63
CA SER A 530 -30.20 42.82 25.79
C SER A 530 -30.51 41.58 26.63
N ASP A 531 -30.97 41.77 27.87
CA ASP A 531 -31.34 40.65 28.74
C ASP A 531 -32.42 39.77 28.08
N ASN A 532 -32.21 38.45 28.14
CA ASN A 532 -33.05 37.43 27.50
C ASN A 532 -33.07 37.45 25.97
N ASP A 533 -32.16 38.18 25.31
CA ASP A 533 -31.97 38.03 23.87
C ASP A 533 -31.53 36.60 23.53
N GLN A 534 -32.06 36.10 22.41
CA GLN A 534 -31.88 34.73 21.97
C GLN A 534 -31.14 34.68 20.63
N LEU A 535 -30.13 33.81 20.54
CA LEU A 535 -29.47 33.45 19.28
C LEU A 535 -29.57 31.95 19.08
N TRP A 536 -29.86 31.53 17.85
CA TRP A 536 -29.76 30.15 17.42
C TRP A 536 -28.45 29.97 16.69
N ALA A 537 -27.59 29.08 17.18
CA ALA A 537 -26.34 28.74 16.53
C ALA A 537 -26.39 27.27 16.10
N SER A 538 -26.41 27.04 14.80
CA SER A 538 -26.20 25.72 14.20
C SER A 538 -24.76 25.60 13.73
N VAL A 539 -24.07 24.60 14.24
CA VAL A 539 -22.71 24.25 13.81
C VAL A 539 -22.79 22.91 13.11
N GLY A 540 -22.39 22.87 11.85
CA GLY A 540 -22.42 21.65 11.05
C GLY A 540 -21.19 21.50 10.16
N GLY A 541 -21.10 20.34 9.54
CA GLY A 541 -20.04 20.00 8.60
C GLY A 541 -18.93 19.17 9.23
N SER A 542 -17.80 19.08 8.55
CA SER A 542 -16.66 18.29 8.99
C SER A 542 -15.60 19.16 9.64
N ILE A 543 -15.04 18.69 10.75
CA ILE A 543 -13.87 19.25 11.41
C ILE A 543 -12.74 18.22 11.42
N TYR A 544 -11.53 18.66 11.70
CA TYR A 544 -10.40 17.78 11.95
C TYR A 544 -10.07 17.82 13.43
N ILE A 545 -9.89 16.65 14.03
CA ILE A 545 -9.50 16.52 15.44
C ILE A 545 -8.25 15.67 15.58
N MET A 546 -7.45 15.93 16.61
CA MET A 546 -6.20 15.22 16.84
C MET A 546 -5.91 15.11 18.34
N PHE A 547 -5.36 13.99 18.78
CA PHE A 547 -4.76 13.88 20.10
C PHE A 547 -3.30 14.32 20.05
N ASN A 548 -2.93 15.39 20.76
CA ASN A 548 -1.57 15.95 20.73
C ASN A 548 -0.61 15.33 21.76
N GLY A 549 -1.03 14.24 22.42
CA GLY A 549 -0.30 13.59 23.51
C GLY A 549 -0.77 13.99 24.92
N THR A 550 -1.52 15.10 25.06
CA THR A 550 -2.06 15.56 26.35
C THR A 550 -3.57 15.74 26.33
N SER A 551 -4.13 16.21 25.22
CA SER A 551 -5.54 16.52 25.05
C SER A 551 -5.94 16.39 23.58
N TRP A 552 -7.25 16.38 23.34
CA TRP A 552 -7.78 16.50 21.99
C TRP A 552 -7.84 17.96 21.58
N VAL A 553 -7.54 18.24 20.32
CA VAL A 553 -7.64 19.55 19.70
C VAL A 553 -8.46 19.47 18.42
N GLU A 554 -9.24 20.52 18.13
CA GLU A 554 -9.79 20.80 16.80
C GLU A 554 -8.69 21.49 16.01
N LYS A 555 -8.24 20.84 14.94
CA LYS A 555 -7.19 21.34 14.05
C LYS A 555 -7.72 22.52 13.25
N THR A 556 -6.96 23.61 13.20
CA THR A 556 -7.32 24.75 12.35
C THR A 556 -6.86 24.52 10.92
N VAL A 557 -7.82 24.42 9.99
CA VAL A 557 -7.55 24.24 8.56
C VAL A 557 -7.16 25.57 7.94
N SER A 558 -5.91 25.68 7.46
CA SER A 558 -5.39 26.87 6.79
C SER A 558 -5.68 26.86 5.29
N SER A 559 -5.62 25.69 4.64
CA SER A 559 -6.00 25.47 3.24
C SER A 559 -6.48 24.04 3.00
N PHE A 560 -7.12 23.79 1.84
CA PHE A 560 -7.60 22.46 1.45
C PHE A 560 -7.44 22.28 -0.06
N ASP A 561 -6.68 21.26 -0.48
CA ASP A 561 -6.60 20.88 -1.90
C ASP A 561 -7.77 19.94 -2.24
N THR A 562 -8.68 20.41 -3.08
CA THR A 562 -9.88 19.66 -3.48
C THR A 562 -9.58 18.54 -4.49
N ARG A 563 -8.43 18.56 -5.17
CA ARG A 563 -8.01 17.51 -6.11
C ARG A 563 -7.48 16.28 -5.37
N THR A 564 -6.70 16.52 -4.32
CA THR A 564 -6.10 15.46 -3.49
C THR A 564 -6.88 15.21 -2.20
N TRP A 565 -7.95 15.97 -1.96
CA TRP A 565 -8.76 15.94 -0.74
C TRP A 565 -7.93 16.05 0.55
N THR A 566 -6.92 16.93 0.53
CA THR A 566 -5.90 17.02 1.59
C THR A 566 -5.94 18.38 2.30
N PRO A 567 -6.13 18.44 3.63
CA PRO A 567 -6.06 19.67 4.41
C PRO A 567 -4.61 20.07 4.72
N THR A 568 -4.36 21.37 4.83
CA THR A 568 -3.19 21.93 5.53
C THR A 568 -3.64 22.54 6.85
N PHE A 569 -2.86 22.33 7.92
CA PHE A 569 -3.20 22.80 9.26
C PHE A 569 -2.32 23.98 9.69
N ASP A 570 -2.88 24.86 10.50
CA ASP A 570 -2.15 25.86 11.29
C ASP A 570 -2.14 25.42 12.76
N ASP A 571 -1.08 24.71 13.14
CA ASP A 571 -0.91 24.16 14.48
C ASP A 571 -0.89 25.25 15.57
N SER A 572 -0.56 26.50 15.22
CA SER A 572 -0.52 27.61 16.17
C SER A 572 -1.91 28.14 16.53
N ALA A 573 -2.93 27.77 15.74
CA ALA A 573 -4.31 28.22 15.88
C ALA A 573 -5.26 27.09 16.29
N ASP A 574 -4.76 25.91 16.65
CA ASP A 574 -5.58 24.79 17.13
C ASP A 574 -6.43 25.17 18.35
N LYS A 575 -7.67 24.66 18.40
CA LYS A 575 -8.61 24.93 19.49
C LYS A 575 -8.72 23.72 20.41
N PRO A 576 -8.89 23.89 21.73
CA PRO A 576 -9.19 22.76 22.61
C PRO A 576 -10.46 22.03 22.16
N TYR A 577 -10.41 20.69 22.14
CA TYR A 577 -11.57 19.87 21.80
C TYR A 577 -11.74 18.77 22.85
N THR A 578 -12.99 18.45 23.16
CA THR A 578 -13.32 17.41 24.12
C THR A 578 -14.19 16.38 23.41
N LEU A 579 -13.72 15.13 23.35
CA LEU A 579 -14.55 14.06 22.81
C LEU A 579 -15.85 13.92 23.60
N PRO A 580 -16.99 13.67 22.92
CA PRO A 580 -18.24 13.37 23.61
C PRO A 580 -18.09 12.16 24.53
N LEU A 581 -18.66 12.25 25.74
CA LEU A 581 -18.56 11.19 26.73
C LEU A 581 -19.32 9.96 26.24
N ASN A 582 -18.69 8.79 26.38
CA ASN A 582 -19.22 7.48 25.99
C ASN A 582 -19.55 7.30 24.50
N GLN A 583 -19.07 8.19 23.63
CA GLN A 583 -19.16 8.03 22.19
C GLN A 583 -17.88 7.39 21.64
N GLU A 584 -18.02 6.42 20.75
CA GLU A 584 -16.90 5.83 20.01
C GLU A 584 -16.55 6.75 18.83
N LEU A 585 -15.29 7.15 18.78
CA LEU A 585 -14.65 7.76 17.63
C LEU A 585 -13.82 6.70 16.91
N TYR A 586 -14.07 6.54 15.61
CA TYR A 586 -13.31 5.65 14.76
C TYR A 586 -12.19 6.43 14.07
N ILE A 587 -10.97 5.93 14.22
CA ILE A 587 -9.77 6.53 13.67
C ILE A 587 -9.18 5.53 12.71
N ASN A 588 -9.44 5.75 11.42
CA ASN A 588 -8.84 4.97 10.35
C ASN A 588 -7.53 5.62 9.96
N ILE A 589 -6.44 4.88 10.13
CA ILE A 589 -5.16 5.15 9.52
C ILE A 589 -5.03 4.04 8.48
N LYS A 590 -4.66 4.36 7.24
CA LYS A 590 -4.38 3.29 6.28
C LYS A 590 -3.35 2.34 6.92
N GLY A 591 -3.67 1.05 6.94
CA GLY A 591 -2.88 0.01 7.63
C GLY A 591 -3.23 -0.29 9.10
N ALA A 592 -3.87 0.63 9.86
CA ALA A 592 -4.26 0.42 11.26
C ALA A 592 -5.56 1.16 11.65
N ASN A 593 -6.49 0.45 12.28
CA ASN A 593 -7.77 1.02 12.72
C ASN A 593 -7.84 1.11 14.24
N TYR A 594 -8.28 2.25 14.76
CA TYR A 594 -8.48 2.47 16.19
C TYR A 594 -9.91 2.88 16.51
N ILE A 595 -10.35 2.51 17.70
CA ILE A 595 -11.60 2.94 18.31
C ILE A 595 -11.22 3.65 19.60
N VAL A 596 -11.61 4.92 19.74
CA VAL A 596 -11.36 5.73 20.93
C VAL A 596 -12.70 6.08 21.55
N LYS A 597 -12.88 5.76 22.83
CA LYS A 597 -14.06 6.15 23.60
C LYS A 597 -13.63 6.89 24.85
N ARG A 598 -14.10 8.13 25.03
CA ARG A 598 -13.90 8.86 26.28
C ARG A 598 -14.83 8.27 27.35
N THR A 599 -14.25 7.81 28.46
CA THR A 599 -14.99 7.18 29.58
C THR A 599 -15.03 8.04 30.85
N GLY A 600 -14.32 9.17 30.85
CA GLY A 600 -14.29 10.14 31.94
C GLY A 600 -13.56 11.41 31.49
N ASP A 601 -13.23 12.31 32.42
CA ASP A 601 -12.77 13.67 32.04
C ASP A 601 -11.54 13.67 31.12
N SER A 602 -10.55 12.83 31.45
CA SER A 602 -9.33 12.62 30.67
C SER A 602 -8.97 11.13 30.54
N THR A 603 -9.96 10.24 30.67
CA THR A 603 -9.78 8.78 30.54
C THR A 603 -10.41 8.28 29.26
N TYR A 604 -9.68 7.41 28.56
CA TYR A 604 -10.05 6.87 27.26
C TYR A 604 -9.93 5.34 27.27
N ASP A 605 -10.98 4.65 26.81
CA ASP A 605 -10.90 3.25 26.35
C ASP A 605 -10.46 3.29 24.89
N VAL A 606 -9.30 2.73 24.59
CA VAL A 606 -8.74 2.72 23.24
C VAL A 606 -8.50 1.28 22.81
N LYS A 607 -8.93 0.98 21.60
CA LYS A 607 -8.82 -0.35 21.00
C LYS A 607 -8.21 -0.24 19.62
N ALA A 608 -7.30 -1.13 19.28
CA ALA A 608 -6.89 -1.38 17.91
C ALA A 608 -7.77 -2.49 17.33
N GLU A 609 -8.18 -2.35 16.07
CA GLU A 609 -9.05 -3.29 15.37
C GLU A 609 -8.25 -4.13 14.37
N ILE A 610 -8.46 -5.44 14.44
CA ILE A 610 -8.15 -6.41 13.38
C ILE A 610 -9.47 -6.91 12.80
N GLN A 611 -9.49 -7.13 11.49
CA GLN A 611 -10.67 -7.61 10.80
C GLN A 611 -10.55 -9.09 10.42
N SER A 612 -11.65 -9.82 10.49
CA SER A 612 -11.82 -11.13 9.84
C SER A 612 -13.06 -11.10 8.98
N VAL A 613 -13.13 -11.96 7.99
CA VAL A 613 -14.26 -12.01 7.06
C VAL A 613 -14.96 -13.35 7.11
N ALA A 614 -16.27 -13.31 6.88
CA ALA A 614 -17.03 -14.52 6.67
C ALA A 614 -16.59 -15.18 5.35
N THR A 615 -16.48 -16.50 5.37
CA THR A 615 -16.21 -17.36 4.20
C THR A 615 -17.29 -18.43 4.10
N PRO A 616 -17.48 -19.06 2.92
CA PRO A 616 -18.43 -20.16 2.77
C PRO A 616 -18.26 -21.30 3.78
N ALA A 617 -17.03 -21.60 4.23
CA ALA A 617 -16.81 -22.66 5.22
C ALA A 617 -17.11 -22.24 6.65
N ASN A 618 -16.87 -20.97 7.00
CA ASN A 618 -17.07 -20.51 8.36
C ASN A 618 -18.42 -19.80 8.56
N ALA A 619 -19.21 -19.54 7.51
CA ALA A 619 -20.42 -18.71 7.56
C ALA A 619 -21.36 -19.06 8.74
N THR A 620 -21.63 -20.35 8.96
CA THR A 620 -22.52 -20.85 10.02
C THR A 620 -21.93 -20.73 11.43
N THR A 621 -20.61 -20.64 11.56
CA THR A 621 -19.90 -20.51 12.84
C THR A 621 -19.41 -19.07 13.09
N PHE A 622 -19.27 -18.28 12.04
CA PHE A 622 -18.81 -16.89 12.07
C PHE A 622 -19.85 -15.97 12.71
N VAL A 623 -21.13 -16.29 12.45
CA VAL A 623 -22.28 -15.64 13.05
C VAL A 623 -23.07 -16.70 13.82
N ALA A 624 -23.27 -16.50 15.12
CA ALA A 624 -24.05 -17.44 15.92
C ALA A 624 -25.49 -17.56 15.40
N SER A 625 -26.07 -18.76 15.46
CA SER A 625 -27.46 -18.97 15.04
C SER A 625 -28.42 -18.04 15.80
N GLY A 626 -29.39 -17.46 15.08
CA GLY A 626 -30.35 -16.50 15.65
C GLY A 626 -29.81 -15.08 15.85
N THR A 627 -28.65 -14.76 15.26
CA THR A 627 -28.12 -13.39 15.29
C THR A 627 -28.97 -12.44 14.44
N VAL A 628 -29.35 -11.31 15.04
CA VAL A 628 -29.84 -10.13 14.35
C VAL A 628 -28.84 -9.00 14.57
N PHE A 629 -28.43 -8.35 13.49
CA PHE A 629 -27.55 -7.20 13.54
C PHE A 629 -28.36 -5.91 13.68
N LYS A 630 -27.89 -5.02 14.56
CA LYS A 630 -28.48 -3.70 14.80
C LYS A 630 -27.41 -2.62 14.69
N SER A 631 -27.81 -1.40 14.33
CA SER A 631 -26.96 -0.21 14.40
C SER A 631 -26.41 -0.03 15.83
N ALA A 632 -25.10 0.18 15.97
CA ALA A 632 -24.49 0.46 17.28
C ALA A 632 -24.91 1.83 17.85
N TRP A 633 -25.37 2.76 16.99
CA TRP A 633 -25.71 4.13 17.38
C TRP A 633 -27.19 4.34 17.67
N ASN A 634 -28.07 3.62 16.97
CA ASN A 634 -29.52 3.75 17.13
C ASN A 634 -30.23 2.37 17.01
N PRO A 635 -29.92 1.43 17.92
CA PRO A 635 -30.30 0.01 17.79
C PRO A 635 -31.81 -0.25 17.83
N ASP A 636 -32.60 0.71 18.31
CA ASP A 636 -34.04 0.54 18.53
C ASP A 636 -34.90 1.16 17.42
N ASN A 637 -34.37 2.09 16.62
CA ASN A 637 -35.13 2.77 15.56
C ASN A 637 -34.58 2.51 14.15
N ASP A 638 -33.31 2.12 14.01
CA ASP A 638 -32.72 1.80 12.70
C ASP A 638 -33.15 0.41 12.21
N SER A 639 -32.98 0.17 10.91
CA SER A 639 -33.16 -1.14 10.29
C SER A 639 -32.31 -2.21 10.98
N THR A 640 -32.84 -3.43 11.03
CA THR A 640 -32.11 -4.59 11.53
C THR A 640 -31.81 -5.56 10.41
N PHE A 641 -30.79 -6.39 10.58
CA PHE A 641 -30.27 -7.21 9.50
C PHE A 641 -29.99 -8.65 9.95
N THR A 642 -29.97 -9.58 9.00
CA THR A 642 -29.55 -10.98 9.20
C THR A 642 -28.57 -11.36 8.11
N PHE A 643 -27.60 -12.21 8.43
CA PHE A 643 -26.64 -12.73 7.45
C PHE A 643 -27.08 -14.12 7.00
N ASP A 644 -27.17 -14.33 5.69
CA ASP A 644 -27.62 -15.60 5.13
C ASP A 644 -26.49 -16.63 5.09
N THR A 645 -26.58 -17.64 5.96
CA THR A 645 -25.58 -18.71 6.07
C THR A 645 -26.02 -20.01 5.39
N ASP A 646 -27.21 -20.05 4.78
CA ASP A 646 -27.71 -21.23 4.08
C ASP A 646 -27.07 -21.32 2.68
N SER A 647 -26.16 -22.28 2.51
CA SER A 647 -25.47 -22.52 1.23
C SER A 647 -26.38 -22.87 0.05
N THR A 648 -27.64 -23.22 0.31
CA THR A 648 -28.64 -23.50 -0.75
C THR A 648 -29.45 -22.28 -1.16
N SER A 649 -29.34 -21.18 -0.39
CA SER A 649 -30.05 -19.93 -0.65
C SER A 649 -29.43 -19.15 -1.82
N SER A 650 -30.27 -18.55 -2.68
CA SER A 650 -29.81 -17.61 -3.71
C SER A 650 -29.17 -16.34 -3.14
N THR A 651 -29.33 -16.10 -1.84
CA THR A 651 -28.72 -14.99 -1.11
C THR A 651 -27.64 -15.44 -0.13
N PHE A 652 -27.13 -16.68 -0.25
CA PHE A 652 -26.00 -17.17 0.55
C PHE A 652 -24.86 -16.14 0.61
N MET A 653 -24.30 -15.95 1.81
CA MET A 653 -23.23 -14.98 2.11
C MET A 653 -23.62 -13.51 1.94
N LYS A 654 -24.92 -13.17 1.86
CA LYS A 654 -25.41 -11.79 1.76
C LYS A 654 -26.09 -11.34 3.04
N LEU A 655 -25.94 -10.06 3.35
CA LEU A 655 -26.70 -9.40 4.41
C LEU A 655 -28.10 -9.06 3.89
N LYS A 656 -29.13 -9.32 4.70
CA LYS A 656 -30.55 -9.08 4.38
C LYS A 656 -31.22 -8.21 5.43
N TYR A 657 -32.16 -7.39 5.01
CA TYR A 657 -33.03 -6.64 5.91
C TYR A 657 -33.93 -7.60 6.70
N ALA A 658 -33.87 -7.55 8.03
CA ALA A 658 -34.77 -8.26 8.94
C ALA A 658 -35.95 -7.37 9.36
N SER A 659 -35.72 -6.06 9.49
CA SER A 659 -36.76 -5.04 9.66
C SER A 659 -36.32 -3.72 9.00
N ILE A 660 -37.27 -2.83 8.72
CA ILE A 660 -37.02 -1.51 8.13
C ILE A 660 -37.26 -0.43 9.18
N GLY A 661 -36.18 0.23 9.58
CA GLY A 661 -36.18 1.35 10.51
C GLY A 661 -36.26 2.70 9.81
N ASP A 662 -36.16 3.77 10.58
CA ASP A 662 -36.38 5.13 10.09
C ASP A 662 -35.25 5.62 9.18
N ASN A 663 -34.04 5.09 9.35
CA ASN A 663 -32.87 5.36 8.51
C ASN A 663 -33.00 4.84 7.06
N ASP A 664 -33.98 3.98 6.77
CA ASP A 664 -34.27 3.43 5.45
C ASP A 664 -35.67 3.79 4.94
N LYS A 665 -36.34 4.77 5.57
CA LYS A 665 -37.63 5.30 5.13
C LYS A 665 -37.49 6.69 4.53
N ASP A 666 -38.44 7.06 3.68
CA ASP A 666 -38.66 8.42 3.23
C ASP A 666 -39.31 9.27 4.34
N GLN A 667 -39.44 10.57 4.10
CA GLN A 667 -40.11 11.52 5.01
C GLN A 667 -41.58 11.19 5.30
N ASN A 668 -42.21 10.30 4.52
CA ASN A 668 -43.58 9.85 4.71
C ASN A 668 -43.66 8.49 5.45
N GLY A 669 -42.51 7.93 5.85
CA GLY A 669 -42.41 6.64 6.53
C GLY A 669 -42.48 5.42 5.60
N ASN A 670 -42.42 5.59 4.28
CA ASN A 670 -42.37 4.48 3.33
C ASN A 670 -40.92 3.99 3.16
N PRO A 671 -40.66 2.69 2.98
CA PRO A 671 -39.33 2.22 2.62
C PRO A 671 -38.77 2.92 1.38
N ASN A 672 -37.49 3.28 1.42
CA ASN A 672 -36.78 3.81 0.25
C ASN A 672 -36.76 2.78 -0.89
N THR A 673 -36.67 3.26 -2.14
CA THR A 673 -36.60 2.39 -3.33
C THR A 673 -35.49 1.36 -3.20
N GLY A 674 -35.81 0.09 -3.44
CA GLY A 674 -34.87 -1.04 -3.32
C GLY A 674 -34.74 -1.63 -1.91
N VAL A 675 -35.38 -1.03 -0.90
CA VAL A 675 -35.41 -1.56 0.48
C VAL A 675 -36.69 -2.36 0.73
N SER A 676 -36.54 -3.60 1.18
CA SER A 676 -37.65 -4.46 1.59
C SER A 676 -37.18 -5.51 2.60
N VAL A 677 -38.07 -5.95 3.50
CA VAL A 677 -37.77 -7.04 4.44
C VAL A 677 -37.48 -8.32 3.66
N GLY A 678 -36.38 -9.00 3.99
CA GLY A 678 -35.83 -10.14 3.26
C GLY A 678 -34.97 -9.77 2.04
N GLY A 679 -34.99 -8.51 1.61
CA GLY A 679 -34.15 -8.00 0.53
C GLY A 679 -32.67 -7.92 0.92
N VAL A 680 -31.79 -8.05 -0.09
CA VAL A 680 -30.33 -7.92 0.08
C VAL A 680 -29.96 -6.45 0.31
N VAL A 681 -29.02 -6.22 1.24
CA VAL A 681 -28.45 -4.90 1.49
C VAL A 681 -27.38 -4.58 0.44
N THR A 682 -27.61 -3.56 -0.38
CA THR A 682 -26.72 -3.16 -1.49
C THR A 682 -25.95 -1.86 -1.23
N ARG A 683 -25.63 -1.59 0.04
CA ARG A 683 -24.85 -0.42 0.50
C ARG A 683 -23.98 -0.81 1.68
N SER A 684 -22.85 -0.15 1.87
CA SER A 684 -22.01 -0.42 3.04
C SER A 684 -22.69 -0.01 4.33
N LEU A 685 -22.51 -0.82 5.38
CA LEU A 685 -22.97 -0.52 6.73
C LEU A 685 -21.81 -0.71 7.70
N TRP A 686 -21.66 0.23 8.62
CA TRP A 686 -20.61 0.22 9.62
C TRP A 686 -21.23 -0.02 11.00
N GLY A 687 -20.46 -0.58 11.96
CA GLY A 687 -20.89 -0.65 13.36
C GLY A 687 -22.16 -1.48 13.59
N LEU A 688 -22.26 -2.65 12.97
CA LEU A 688 -23.34 -3.60 13.17
C LEU A 688 -23.09 -4.44 14.44
N MET A 689 -23.83 -4.17 15.50
CA MET A 689 -23.77 -4.93 16.74
C MET A 689 -24.59 -6.23 16.61
N ALA A 690 -23.99 -7.37 16.95
CA ALA A 690 -24.67 -8.66 16.94
C ALA A 690 -25.55 -8.85 18.20
N TYR A 691 -26.81 -9.23 17.99
CA TYR A 691 -27.74 -9.64 19.04
C TYR A 691 -28.15 -11.09 18.83
N VAL A 692 -27.80 -11.96 19.78
CA VAL A 692 -28.21 -13.37 19.76
C VAL A 692 -29.39 -13.53 20.70
N ASN A 693 -30.53 -13.99 20.16
CA ASN A 693 -31.76 -14.17 20.93
C ASN A 693 -32.17 -12.90 21.70
N GLY A 694 -32.00 -11.73 21.07
CA GLY A 694 -32.33 -10.42 21.66
C GLY A 694 -31.30 -9.85 22.64
N THR A 695 -30.21 -10.56 22.94
CA THR A 695 -29.14 -10.06 23.82
C THR A 695 -27.92 -9.64 23.01
N SER A 696 -27.40 -8.43 23.24
CA SER A 696 -26.18 -7.97 22.60
C SER A 696 -25.00 -8.86 23.02
N THR A 697 -24.20 -9.30 22.04
CA THR A 697 -22.97 -10.05 22.31
C THR A 697 -21.77 -9.13 22.55
N GLY A 698 -21.91 -7.83 22.32
CA GLY A 698 -20.79 -6.88 22.29
C GLY A 698 -19.87 -7.01 21.07
N THR A 699 -20.13 -7.99 20.17
CA THR A 699 -19.35 -8.17 18.94
C THR A 699 -19.88 -7.26 17.85
N GLN A 700 -18.98 -6.49 17.25
CA GLN A 700 -19.31 -5.60 16.14
C GLN A 700 -18.85 -6.18 14.79
N PHE A 701 -19.60 -5.82 13.76
CA PHE A 701 -19.38 -6.20 12.38
C PHE A 701 -19.50 -4.98 11.46
N ASN A 702 -18.91 -5.08 10.28
CA ASN A 702 -19.21 -4.19 9.15
C ASN A 702 -19.75 -5.03 7.99
N TRP A 703 -20.55 -4.39 7.15
CA TRP A 703 -20.91 -4.89 5.83
C TRP A 703 -20.20 -4.01 4.80
N ASP A 704 -19.10 -4.52 4.29
CA ASP A 704 -18.29 -3.83 3.28
C ASP A 704 -18.92 -4.11 1.91
N TYR A 705 -19.49 -3.11 1.25
CA TYR A 705 -20.10 -3.26 -0.07
C TYR A 705 -19.39 -2.37 -1.11
N PRO A 706 -19.11 -2.88 -2.33
CA PRO A 706 -18.45 -2.09 -3.36
C PRO A 706 -19.30 -0.90 -3.80
N ARG A 707 -18.66 0.26 -4.00
CA ARG A 707 -19.28 1.36 -4.74
C ARG A 707 -19.25 1.05 -6.25
N GLU A 708 -20.03 1.80 -7.02
CA GLU A 708 -20.03 1.66 -8.48
C GLU A 708 -18.61 1.90 -9.03
N GLY A 709 -18.10 0.94 -9.80
CA GLY A 709 -16.73 0.97 -10.34
C GLY A 709 -15.62 0.54 -9.38
N GLU A 710 -15.93 0.21 -8.12
CA GLU A 710 -14.93 -0.25 -7.14
C GLU A 710 -14.95 -1.77 -6.97
N ASN A 711 -13.77 -2.37 -6.79
CA ASN A 711 -13.61 -3.79 -6.46
C ASN A 711 -13.54 -4.05 -4.94
N TRP A 712 -13.47 -2.99 -4.11
CA TRP A 712 -13.40 -3.13 -2.65
C TRP A 712 -14.69 -3.73 -2.07
N GLY A 713 -14.59 -4.75 -1.20
CA GLY A 713 -15.75 -5.45 -0.62
C GLY A 713 -16.39 -6.52 -1.53
N LYS A 714 -15.89 -6.69 -2.76
CA LYS A 714 -16.26 -7.80 -3.65
C LYS A 714 -15.35 -9.00 -3.39
N ILE A 715 -15.95 -10.18 -3.25
CA ILE A 715 -15.24 -11.45 -3.10
C ILE A 715 -15.46 -12.31 -4.33
N THR A 716 -14.40 -12.97 -4.79
CA THR A 716 -14.47 -13.96 -5.87
C THR A 716 -13.82 -15.24 -5.40
N TYR A 717 -14.58 -16.33 -5.40
CA TYR A 717 -14.08 -17.66 -5.03
C TYR A 717 -13.85 -18.52 -6.26
N LEU A 718 -13.05 -19.57 -6.09
CA LEU A 718 -12.97 -20.70 -7.01
C LEU A 718 -13.83 -21.86 -6.49
N LYS A 719 -14.32 -22.72 -7.40
CA LYS A 719 -14.98 -23.98 -7.09
C LYS A 719 -14.22 -25.17 -7.66
N ASP A 720 -14.08 -26.24 -6.90
CA ASP A 720 -13.52 -27.51 -7.35
C ASP A 720 -14.48 -28.26 -8.29
N SER A 721 -14.05 -29.42 -8.80
CA SER A 721 -14.85 -30.27 -9.68
C SER A 721 -16.11 -30.87 -9.02
N SER A 722 -16.18 -30.84 -7.68
CA SER A 722 -17.35 -31.26 -6.90
C SER A 722 -18.31 -30.08 -6.60
N GLY A 723 -17.95 -28.86 -7.00
CA GLY A 723 -18.71 -27.64 -6.75
C GLY A 723 -18.46 -26.99 -5.39
N ASN A 724 -17.50 -27.49 -4.61
CA ASN A 724 -17.14 -26.90 -3.32
C ASN A 724 -16.26 -25.67 -3.50
N TYR A 725 -16.40 -24.69 -2.62
CA TYR A 725 -15.55 -23.51 -2.61
C TYR A 725 -14.11 -23.86 -2.21
N VAL A 726 -13.14 -23.35 -2.96
CA VAL A 726 -11.71 -23.47 -2.67
C VAL A 726 -11.30 -22.32 -1.77
N LEU A 727 -10.94 -22.65 -0.53
CA LEU A 727 -10.54 -21.65 0.48
C LEU A 727 -9.04 -21.71 0.72
N LEU A 728 -8.46 -20.52 0.83
CA LEU A 728 -7.10 -20.29 1.29
C LEU A 728 -7.06 -20.24 2.82
N ASP A 729 -5.86 -20.38 3.39
CA ASP A 729 -5.66 -20.27 4.83
C ASP A 729 -6.10 -18.90 5.37
N ASP A 730 -6.72 -18.90 6.55
CA ASP A 730 -7.01 -17.65 7.27
C ASP A 730 -5.69 -16.94 7.68
N PRO A 731 -5.68 -15.59 7.73
CA PRO A 731 -4.53 -14.84 8.21
C PRO A 731 -4.10 -15.29 9.61
N VAL A 732 -2.79 -15.48 9.79
CA VAL A 732 -2.22 -15.80 11.10
C VAL A 732 -2.21 -14.52 11.91
N ARG A 733 -2.94 -14.54 13.02
CA ARG A 733 -3.04 -13.40 13.93
C ARG A 733 -2.08 -13.60 15.07
N PHE A 734 -1.44 -12.51 15.49
CA PHE A 734 -0.52 -12.55 16.61
C PHE A 734 -1.15 -11.92 17.84
N THR A 735 -0.78 -12.41 19.02
CA THR A 735 -1.04 -11.68 20.27
C THR A 735 -0.46 -10.26 20.17
N PRO A 736 -1.11 -9.22 20.72
CA PRO A 736 -0.63 -7.84 20.60
C PRO A 736 0.85 -7.70 20.97
N VAL A 737 1.57 -6.94 20.17
CA VAL A 737 3.00 -6.64 20.39
C VAL A 737 3.19 -5.16 20.67
N THR A 738 4.15 -4.83 21.52
CA THR A 738 4.55 -3.45 21.76
C THR A 738 5.89 -3.20 21.08
N LEU A 739 5.91 -2.26 20.13
CA LEU A 739 7.11 -1.85 19.41
C LEU A 739 7.31 -0.34 19.56
N THR A 740 8.45 0.16 19.11
CA THR A 740 8.79 1.59 19.20
C THR A 740 8.73 2.22 17.81
N ASN A 741 8.12 3.40 17.70
CA ASN A 741 8.13 4.19 16.46
C ASN A 741 9.44 4.99 16.30
N GLY A 742 9.59 5.70 15.17
CA GLY A 742 10.76 6.54 14.91
C GLY A 742 10.99 7.67 15.92
N ALA A 743 9.96 8.06 16.69
CA ALA A 743 10.08 9.04 17.78
C ALA A 743 10.58 8.44 19.10
N GLY A 744 10.73 7.12 19.22
CA GLY A 744 11.05 6.46 20.48
C GLY A 744 9.83 6.16 21.36
N GLU A 745 8.61 6.34 20.84
CA GLU A 745 7.36 6.09 21.58
C GLU A 745 6.92 4.64 21.43
N SER A 746 6.51 4.01 22.53
CA SER A 746 5.91 2.68 22.50
C SER A 746 4.53 2.72 21.87
N LYS A 747 4.29 1.80 20.93
CA LYS A 747 3.03 1.60 20.21
C LYS A 747 2.57 0.16 20.36
N THR A 748 1.30 -0.03 20.70
CA THR A 748 0.68 -1.36 20.71
C THR A 748 0.13 -1.68 19.33
N LEU A 749 0.56 -2.80 18.75
CA LEU A 749 0.21 -3.21 17.41
C LEU A 749 -0.57 -4.52 17.42
N ALA A 750 -1.55 -4.59 16.54
CA ALA A 750 -2.40 -5.72 16.32
C ALA A 750 -2.03 -6.31 14.95
N LEU A 751 -1.07 -7.24 14.94
CA LEU A 751 -0.45 -7.75 13.71
C LEU A 751 -1.15 -9.02 13.20
N GLN A 752 -1.25 -9.13 11.87
CA GLN A 752 -1.68 -10.35 11.18
C GLN A 752 -0.85 -10.57 9.91
N PHE A 753 -0.70 -11.83 9.51
CA PHE A 753 0.10 -12.23 8.35
C PHE A 753 -0.67 -13.17 7.42
N ASP A 754 -0.69 -12.85 6.13
CA ASP A 754 -1.26 -13.67 5.05
C ASP A 754 -0.37 -13.66 3.79
N GLY A 755 0.94 -13.63 3.98
CA GLY A 755 1.93 -13.32 2.95
C GLY A 755 2.40 -11.87 3.02
N TRP A 756 1.57 -10.98 3.58
CA TRP A 756 1.91 -9.60 3.92
C TRP A 756 1.70 -9.34 5.41
N MET A 757 2.53 -8.48 6.00
CA MET A 757 2.36 -8.05 7.38
C MET A 757 1.37 -6.87 7.43
N HIS A 758 0.24 -7.07 8.10
CA HIS A 758 -0.76 -6.02 8.32
C HIS A 758 -0.72 -5.50 9.76
N GLY A 759 -1.36 -4.36 9.99
CA GLY A 759 -1.42 -3.72 11.32
C GLY A 759 -0.29 -2.72 11.57
N LEU A 760 0.55 -2.48 10.57
CA LEU A 760 1.54 -1.40 10.54
C LEU A 760 0.94 -0.15 9.86
N PRO A 761 1.37 1.07 10.24
CA PRO A 761 0.97 2.28 9.52
C PRO A 761 1.35 2.23 8.03
N ASP A 762 0.43 2.63 7.16
CA ASP A 762 0.70 2.80 5.73
C ASP A 762 1.50 4.10 5.49
N MET A 763 2.80 3.94 5.35
CA MET A 763 3.72 5.05 5.15
C MET A 763 3.74 5.58 3.70
N PHE A 764 3.23 4.81 2.73
CA PHE A 764 3.27 5.22 1.33
C PHE A 764 2.44 6.48 1.11
N GLU A 765 1.24 6.54 1.66
CA GLU A 765 0.37 7.71 1.52
C GLU A 765 0.86 8.93 2.28
N GLU A 766 1.53 8.72 3.43
CA GLU A 766 2.18 9.80 4.15
C GLU A 766 3.34 10.39 3.33
N LEU A 767 4.14 9.54 2.69
CA LEU A 767 5.20 9.96 1.77
C LEU A 767 4.64 10.65 0.53
N ARG A 768 3.65 10.07 -0.14
CA ARG A 768 3.03 10.62 -1.36
C ARG A 768 2.44 12.02 -1.13
N LYS A 769 1.77 12.24 0.01
CA LYS A 769 1.25 13.57 0.39
C LYS A 769 2.35 14.61 0.60
N ASN A 770 3.57 14.17 0.87
CA ASN A 770 4.73 15.03 1.15
C ASN A 770 5.80 14.92 0.06
N ASP A 771 5.41 14.62 -1.18
CA ASP A 771 6.31 14.53 -2.34
C ASP A 771 7.50 13.57 -2.12
N PHE A 772 7.21 12.46 -1.43
CA PHE A 772 8.18 11.45 -1.00
C PHE A 772 9.36 12.00 -0.17
N SER A 773 9.22 13.20 0.38
CA SER A 773 10.19 13.77 1.31
C SER A 773 9.93 13.23 2.72
N LEU A 774 10.95 12.66 3.35
CA LEU A 774 10.82 12.12 4.69
C LEU A 774 11.09 13.19 5.77
N GLY A 775 10.05 13.99 6.06
CA GLY A 775 10.06 14.95 7.17
C GLY A 775 9.97 14.29 8.56
N THR A 776 10.34 15.02 9.62
CA THR A 776 10.34 14.51 11.00
C THR A 776 8.99 13.94 11.44
N SER A 777 7.88 14.56 11.03
CA SER A 777 6.52 14.08 11.34
C SER A 777 6.23 12.69 10.74
N ILE A 778 6.74 12.41 9.53
CA ILE A 778 6.58 11.11 8.86
C ILE A 778 7.55 10.10 9.47
N LYS A 779 8.82 10.47 9.71
CA LYS A 779 9.81 9.62 10.41
C LYS A 779 9.27 9.06 11.72
N ASN A 780 8.65 9.93 12.50
CA ASN A 780 8.11 9.60 13.81
C ASN A 780 6.96 8.58 13.75
N LYS A 781 6.33 8.36 12.60
CA LYS A 781 5.27 7.37 12.40
C LYS A 781 5.80 5.99 11.99
N ILE A 782 7.03 5.89 11.48
CA ILE A 782 7.61 4.62 11.03
C ILE A 782 7.79 3.68 12.21
N ILE A 783 7.37 2.42 12.04
CA ILE A 783 7.60 1.34 12.99
C ILE A 783 8.25 0.19 12.24
N ASN A 784 9.45 -0.21 12.66
CA ASN A 784 10.13 -1.39 12.13
C ASN A 784 10.10 -2.51 13.16
N ILE A 785 9.66 -3.71 12.75
CA ILE A 785 9.76 -4.93 13.54
C ILE A 785 11.19 -5.48 13.42
N PRO A 786 11.98 -5.56 14.51
CA PRO A 786 13.34 -6.09 14.44
C PRO A 786 13.40 -7.56 14.00
N ALA A 787 14.50 -7.95 13.35
CA ALA A 787 14.76 -9.35 13.04
C ALA A 787 14.81 -10.20 14.33
N GLY A 788 14.13 -11.35 14.31
CA GLY A 788 14.07 -12.27 15.44
C GLY A 788 13.03 -11.89 16.50
N THR A 789 12.18 -10.88 16.26
CA THR A 789 11.02 -10.64 17.12
C THR A 789 10.14 -11.88 17.14
N GLN A 790 10.05 -12.49 18.33
CA GLN A 790 9.19 -13.64 18.55
C GLN A 790 7.76 -13.18 18.84
N VAL A 791 6.79 -13.73 18.13
CA VAL A 791 5.37 -13.50 18.31
C VAL A 791 4.64 -14.81 18.58
N THR A 792 3.51 -14.74 19.27
CA THR A 792 2.68 -15.91 19.60
C THR A 792 1.39 -15.85 18.78
N ASP A 793 0.93 -17.00 18.30
CA ASP A 793 -0.37 -17.09 17.62
C ASP A 793 -1.50 -16.68 18.59
N ALA A 794 -2.41 -15.82 18.12
CA ALA A 794 -3.53 -15.34 18.93
C ALA A 794 -4.59 -16.43 19.17
N THR A 795 -4.60 -17.49 18.36
CA THR A 795 -5.57 -18.59 18.42
C THR A 795 -5.00 -19.86 19.05
N ASP A 796 -3.68 -20.01 19.05
CA ASP A 796 -2.96 -21.15 19.64
C ASP A 796 -1.69 -20.70 20.38
N SER A 797 -1.81 -20.51 21.70
CA SER A 797 -0.70 -20.03 22.53
C SER A 797 0.53 -20.95 22.58
N THR A 798 0.45 -22.17 22.01
CA THR A 798 1.59 -23.08 21.90
C THR A 798 2.43 -22.85 20.64
N LYS A 799 1.90 -22.10 19.66
CA LYS A 799 2.59 -21.76 18.42
C LYS A 799 3.24 -20.38 18.51
N THR A 800 4.52 -20.34 18.16
CA THR A 800 5.31 -19.11 18.12
C THR A 800 6.02 -18.97 16.78
N TYR A 801 6.23 -17.74 16.37
CA TYR A 801 6.85 -17.39 15.09
C TYR A 801 7.96 -16.36 15.29
N LEU A 802 8.92 -16.32 14.38
CA LEU A 802 9.97 -15.30 14.29
C LEU A 802 9.67 -14.41 13.08
N ILE A 803 9.76 -13.09 13.28
CA ILE A 803 9.62 -12.09 12.22
C ILE A 803 11.00 -11.63 11.76
N LYS A 804 11.18 -11.47 10.44
CA LYS A 804 12.41 -10.93 9.83
C LYS A 804 12.09 -9.88 8.76
N PRO A 805 12.69 -8.68 8.81
CA PRO A 805 12.70 -7.75 7.67
C PRO A 805 13.36 -8.42 6.46
N LEU A 806 12.69 -8.41 5.32
CA LEU A 806 13.24 -8.93 4.05
C LEU A 806 13.67 -7.79 3.13
N GLU A 807 12.94 -6.68 3.15
CA GLU A 807 13.15 -5.53 2.26
C GLU A 807 13.03 -4.22 3.03
N VAL A 808 14.07 -3.39 2.99
CA VAL A 808 14.17 -2.16 3.77
C VAL A 808 14.68 -0.99 2.91
N SER A 809 13.88 0.06 2.80
CA SER A 809 14.31 1.34 2.25
C SER A 809 15.05 2.17 3.29
N ILE A 810 16.07 2.88 2.84
CA ILE A 810 16.85 3.86 3.58
C ILE A 810 16.56 5.22 2.96
N PHE A 811 15.86 6.08 3.71
CA PHE A 811 15.62 7.46 3.32
C PHE A 811 16.72 8.35 3.87
N LEU A 812 17.15 9.32 3.06
CA LEU A 812 18.20 10.29 3.41
C LEU A 812 17.59 11.64 3.82
N ASP A 813 18.16 12.27 4.84
CA ASP A 813 17.63 13.52 5.38
C ASP A 813 17.94 14.71 4.46
N PRO A 814 16.96 15.55 4.09
CA PRO A 814 17.21 16.74 3.27
C PRO A 814 18.04 17.78 4.02
N ILE A 815 18.93 18.46 3.30
CA ILE A 815 19.78 19.53 3.82
C ILE A 815 19.19 20.87 3.41
N THR A 816 18.82 21.69 4.40
CA THR A 816 18.26 23.03 4.18
C THR A 816 19.30 24.14 4.26
N ASP A 817 20.41 23.94 4.98
CA ASP A 817 21.54 24.87 5.05
C ASP A 817 22.80 24.18 4.53
N THR A 818 23.32 24.69 3.41
CA THR A 818 24.49 24.17 2.72
C THR A 818 25.78 24.91 3.09
N THR A 819 25.71 25.88 3.99
CA THR A 819 26.83 26.77 4.33
C THR A 819 27.97 25.98 4.99
N GLY A 820 29.16 26.04 4.38
CA GLY A 820 30.36 25.35 4.90
C GLY A 820 30.39 23.85 4.64
N LEU A 821 29.41 23.28 3.92
CA LEU A 821 29.41 21.87 3.54
C LEU A 821 30.21 21.64 2.27
N SER A 822 30.93 20.50 2.21
CA SER A 822 31.59 20.03 1.00
C SER A 822 30.63 19.17 0.19
N LEU A 823 29.71 19.82 -0.53
CA LEU A 823 28.72 19.13 -1.35
C LEU A 823 29.38 18.52 -2.62
N PRO A 824 28.95 17.32 -3.05
CA PRO A 824 29.47 16.71 -4.26
C PRO A 824 29.01 17.50 -5.48
N SER A 825 29.95 17.72 -6.41
CA SER A 825 29.70 18.42 -7.67
C SER A 825 29.01 17.50 -8.68
N LEU A 826 28.00 18.03 -9.37
CA LEU A 826 27.28 17.34 -10.44
C LEU A 826 28.01 17.37 -11.79
N ALA A 827 29.11 18.12 -11.92
CA ALA A 827 29.77 18.34 -13.21
C ALA A 827 30.23 17.04 -13.91
N ALA A 828 30.71 16.05 -13.13
CA ALA A 828 31.12 14.75 -13.68
C ALA A 828 29.92 13.96 -14.22
N ALA A 829 28.76 14.05 -13.55
CA ALA A 829 27.52 13.44 -14.00
C ALA A 829 26.97 14.13 -15.25
N GLU A 830 26.96 15.47 -15.28
CA GLU A 830 26.50 16.25 -16.44
C GLU A 830 27.29 15.93 -17.71
N ALA A 831 28.60 15.73 -17.57
CA ALA A 831 29.53 15.39 -18.65
C ALA A 831 29.39 13.95 -19.19
N LEU A 832 28.57 13.08 -18.56
CA LEU A 832 28.36 11.72 -19.05
C LEU A 832 27.68 11.72 -20.42
N ASP A 833 28.29 10.97 -21.34
CA ASP A 833 27.81 10.73 -22.70
C ASP A 833 26.97 9.45 -22.75
N LEU A 834 25.64 9.64 -22.80
CA LEU A 834 24.66 8.55 -22.89
C LEU A 834 24.69 7.82 -24.24
N SER A 835 25.49 8.25 -25.22
CA SER A 835 25.73 7.45 -26.44
C SER A 835 26.65 6.24 -26.21
N THR A 836 27.33 6.18 -25.05
CA THR A 836 28.28 5.10 -24.70
C THR A 836 27.64 3.92 -23.96
N ILE A 837 26.31 3.88 -23.92
CA ILE A 837 25.52 2.78 -23.35
C ILE A 837 25.59 1.53 -24.23
N PRO A 838 25.28 0.34 -23.68
CA PRO A 838 25.19 -0.89 -24.45
C PRO A 838 24.29 -0.76 -25.68
N THR A 839 24.68 -1.48 -26.73
CA THR A 839 23.87 -1.63 -27.94
C THR A 839 23.26 -3.02 -27.94
N PHE A 840 22.00 -3.09 -28.38
CA PHE A 840 21.28 -4.35 -28.47
C PHE A 840 21.99 -5.33 -29.40
N GLN A 841 22.13 -6.57 -28.91
CA GLN A 841 22.55 -7.71 -29.69
C GLN A 841 21.45 -8.77 -29.61
N ASP A 842 20.95 -9.21 -30.76
CA ASP A 842 19.91 -10.22 -30.80
C ASP A 842 20.42 -11.53 -30.18
N PRO A 843 19.80 -12.03 -29.11
CA PRO A 843 20.25 -13.24 -28.44
C PRO A 843 20.05 -14.49 -29.32
N ASN A 844 19.21 -14.42 -30.36
CA ASN A 844 18.96 -15.50 -31.33
C ASN A 844 18.67 -16.85 -30.66
N LEU A 845 17.81 -16.86 -29.64
CA LEU A 845 17.55 -18.06 -28.83
C LEU A 845 16.73 -19.13 -29.56
N GLY A 846 16.06 -18.76 -30.65
CA GLY A 846 15.13 -19.64 -31.35
C GLY A 846 13.87 -19.95 -30.55
N THR A 847 13.16 -21.01 -30.90
CA THR A 847 11.90 -21.41 -30.25
C THR A 847 12.14 -21.87 -28.81
N ALA A 848 11.24 -21.50 -27.91
CA ALA A 848 11.27 -21.93 -26.51
C ALA A 848 11.29 -23.47 -26.38
N PRO A 849 12.16 -24.04 -25.52
CA PRO A 849 12.13 -25.46 -25.22
C PRO A 849 10.79 -25.89 -24.63
N THR A 850 10.34 -27.11 -24.94
CA THR A 850 9.15 -27.69 -24.31
C THR A 850 9.48 -28.20 -22.92
N VAL A 851 8.90 -27.61 -21.90
CA VAL A 851 9.02 -28.03 -20.49
C VAL A 851 7.64 -28.37 -19.93
N ILE A 852 7.56 -29.44 -19.14
CA ILE A 852 6.32 -29.89 -18.47
C ILE A 852 6.41 -29.61 -16.97
N GLY A 853 5.36 -29.00 -16.41
CA GLY A 853 5.27 -28.65 -14.99
C GLY A 853 6.08 -27.41 -14.62
N THR A 854 5.82 -26.88 -13.43
CA THR A 854 6.51 -25.72 -12.85
C THR A 854 7.50 -26.19 -11.80
N LYS A 855 8.76 -25.76 -11.88
CA LYS A 855 9.79 -26.09 -10.88
C LYS A 855 9.81 -25.09 -9.73
N TYR A 856 9.69 -23.80 -10.04
CA TYR A 856 9.65 -22.72 -9.05
C TYR A 856 8.41 -21.85 -9.24
N SER A 857 7.79 -21.40 -8.15
CA SER A 857 6.79 -20.34 -8.17
C SER A 857 7.19 -19.27 -7.18
N GLU A 858 7.37 -18.04 -7.68
CA GLU A 858 7.69 -16.87 -6.86
C GLU A 858 9.00 -17.03 -6.05
N GLY A 859 9.96 -17.78 -6.59
CA GLY A 859 11.21 -18.10 -5.90
C GLY A 859 11.16 -19.36 -5.03
N GLU A 860 9.99 -19.93 -4.77
CA GLU A 860 9.85 -21.13 -3.96
C GLU A 860 9.88 -22.40 -4.82
N LEU A 861 10.62 -23.41 -4.35
CA LEU A 861 10.67 -24.72 -4.99
C LEU A 861 9.31 -25.42 -4.83
N ILE A 862 8.71 -25.84 -5.94
CA ILE A 862 7.49 -26.64 -5.91
C ILE A 862 7.85 -28.10 -5.58
N GLN A 863 7.34 -28.59 -4.46
CA GLN A 863 7.55 -29.97 -3.98
C GLN A 863 6.46 -30.91 -4.46
#